data_AF-A0A534SIU5-F1
#
_entry.id   AF-A0A534SIU5-F1
#
_cell.length_a   1.000
_cell.length_b   1.000
_cell.length_c   1.000
_cell.angle_alpha   90.00
_cell.angle_beta   90.00
_cell.angle_gamma   90.00
#
_symmetry.space_group_name_H-M   'P 1'
#
loop_
_entity.id
_entity.type
_entity.pdbx_description
1 polymer ?
#
loop_
_entity_poly.entity_id
_entity_poly.type
_entity_poly.pdbx_seq_one_letter_code
_entity_poly.pdbx_strand_id
1 'polypeptide(L)'
;MRAKFTMFVPAVQPRALNCTVAVTTVVAFMLASRSLRTAVLGALLVSATAWARAPEPAHPGDETEVFTGGEETAQGATPRRPALAYWKLRLTVRVPSTERPVRVGVLVPLSDGRQDVLGRRAAAPGFHFRESEVSPNLRAEWAAERATATALTYDLALRIAEPTAPPIPAEPVAALPHPPDGEAALAPTRHIQSDAPEVRRRAQRIVGRATRLDEVIWSLYQYTAAFVPAADPPGAQDAVTVLAARRGTSLGRARALTALLQAVGVPARLVGGLRLGSTPEKRATNSWVEAWTGSEWVPLDPAGGYFGTLPTSYLALYRGDLPLIVHTAGLDVDYGFAIRQATRRAVEEGEEEEDVALTAGRRPVVRGAGRQPVETHSTYVSEPVASVVLIADQSVPEAVTDRILGEAHDAAINCVLLTARFESRYFRESYLERLVATNLPLIRQAHVVLVATADDAGLYALLGLGERNVRLDDARIIAAGAMGRPAALMLGSLLYHLIHPGEVVLVNHRADLLPLWELARANLIDGTPMAEEARRWNIDALVLGEAGARLPAWRRPLMHLWARAVRAQVPLSALTLILILPIIASLVVVARIVVGLETFGMFGPVIVSLAFITTGLQWGLVIFVVIVGLGVLLRAGLQRLRLQAVSRLAILIALVSAVMGGLTLLGAVLGIGPLLNISIFPMVIMSNVIENFAASQVELGTAEALRMTLATLFLSVACYLVVDQAGLQSLVLAFPEILLVTVAFDAVLGKWRGVRLLEYVRFFRAVRHGHAETSAVSPAEARRS
;
A
#
# COMPACT_ATOMS: atom_id res chain seq x y z
N MET A 1 5.68 18.86 -56.70
CA MET A 1 4.37 18.56 -57.33
C MET A 1 3.30 18.86 -56.28
N ARG A 2 2.63 20.03 -56.29
CA ARG A 2 1.36 20.35 -57.02
C ARG A 2 0.39 19.16 -56.97
N ALA A 3 -0.82 19.22 -56.41
CA ALA A 3 -1.86 20.26 -56.37
C ALA A 3 -2.77 20.05 -55.12
N LYS A 4 -3.23 21.07 -54.35
CA LYS A 4 -4.30 22.08 -54.61
C LYS A 4 -5.71 21.41 -54.68
N PHE A 5 -6.81 21.90 -54.09
CA PHE A 5 -7.24 23.28 -53.80
C PHE A 5 -8.58 23.30 -52.99
N THR A 6 -8.69 24.19 -51.97
CA THR A 6 -9.85 25.06 -51.52
C THR A 6 -11.25 24.47 -51.20
N MET A 7 -12.15 25.06 -50.40
CA MET A 7 -12.39 26.37 -49.73
C MET A 7 -13.53 26.08 -48.69
N PHE A 8 -13.67 26.65 -47.50
CA PHE A 8 -14.06 28.04 -47.20
C PHE A 8 -13.87 28.31 -45.69
N VAL A 9 -13.59 29.57 -45.39
CA VAL A 9 -13.36 30.30 -44.11
C VAL A 9 -14.46 31.40 -44.06
N PRO A 10 -14.68 32.25 -43.02
CA PRO A 10 -14.26 32.35 -41.60
C PRO A 10 -15.50 32.35 -40.64
N ALA A 11 -15.46 32.59 -39.32
CA ALA A 11 -14.81 33.58 -38.44
C ALA A 11 -15.05 33.16 -36.97
N VAL A 12 -14.34 33.52 -35.90
CA VAL A 12 -13.15 34.32 -35.55
C VAL A 12 -12.87 33.96 -34.06
N GLN A 13 -11.59 33.87 -33.66
CA GLN A 13 -11.11 33.77 -32.27
C GLN A 13 -10.16 34.97 -32.02
N PRO A 14 -9.57 35.17 -30.83
CA PRO A 14 -10.10 35.50 -29.50
C PRO A 14 -9.48 36.86 -29.02
N ARG A 15 -9.71 37.32 -27.78
CA ARG A 15 -8.72 38.19 -27.10
C ARG A 15 -8.92 38.23 -25.58
N ALA A 16 -7.90 37.77 -24.87
CA ALA A 16 -7.57 38.25 -23.54
C ALA A 16 -6.81 39.58 -23.67
N LEU A 17 -7.03 40.50 -22.74
CA LEU A 17 -6.10 41.58 -22.41
C LEU A 17 -6.35 42.07 -20.98
N ASN A 18 -5.38 41.78 -20.11
CA ASN A 18 -5.09 42.54 -18.90
C ASN A 18 -4.54 43.92 -19.29
N CYS A 19 -4.82 44.95 -18.48
CA CYS A 19 -3.93 46.04 -18.08
C CYS A 19 -4.71 46.95 -17.09
N THR A 20 -4.43 46.94 -15.78
CA THR A 20 -3.58 47.92 -15.03
C THR A 20 -4.09 49.37 -15.10
N VAL A 21 -4.20 50.20 -14.04
CA VAL A 21 -3.35 50.37 -12.84
C VAL A 21 -3.96 51.42 -11.87
N ALA A 22 -3.52 51.39 -10.60
CA ALA A 22 -3.51 52.44 -9.55
C ALA A 22 -4.86 52.90 -8.96
N VAL A 23 -5.03 53.21 -7.67
CA VAL A 23 -4.19 53.90 -6.67
C VAL A 23 -4.61 53.37 -5.28
N THR A 24 -3.76 52.70 -4.52
CA THR A 24 -3.04 53.20 -3.32
C THR A 24 -3.91 53.79 -2.20
N THR A 25 -3.68 53.27 -0.97
CA THR A 25 -3.71 54.00 0.33
C THR A 25 -5.08 54.50 0.79
N VAL A 26 -5.49 54.49 2.06
CA VAL A 26 -4.89 54.11 3.35
C VAL A 26 -6.03 54.31 4.38
N VAL A 27 -5.95 53.59 5.50
CA VAL A 27 -6.57 53.97 6.78
C VAL A 27 -8.11 53.89 6.79
N ALA A 28 -8.66 52.86 7.42
CA ALA A 28 -8.75 52.72 8.88
C ALA A 28 -9.61 53.81 9.51
N PHE A 29 -10.29 53.40 10.57
CA PHE A 29 -11.13 54.24 11.42
C PHE A 29 -12.41 54.73 10.71
N MET A 30 -13.58 54.58 11.26
CA MET A 30 -14.03 54.15 12.57
C MET A 30 -15.55 54.37 12.52
N LEU A 31 -16.30 53.55 13.26
CA LEU A 31 -17.40 53.98 14.14
C LEU A 31 -18.24 55.15 13.62
N ALA A 32 -19.52 55.03 13.35
CA ALA A 32 -20.60 54.45 14.14
C ALA A 32 -21.87 54.88 13.37
N SER A 33 -23.09 54.38 13.54
CA SER A 33 -23.77 53.76 14.64
C SER A 33 -25.14 53.32 14.10
N ARG A 34 -25.68 52.26 14.69
CA ARG A 34 -27.10 52.08 15.05
C ARG A 34 -28.17 52.83 14.23
N SER A 35 -28.74 52.14 13.24
CA SER A 35 -30.16 52.24 12.84
C SER A 35 -30.35 51.31 11.63
N LEU A 36 -30.78 50.06 11.79
CA LEU A 36 -32.20 49.71 11.81
C LEU A 36 -32.31 48.24 12.24
N ARG A 37 -32.63 48.02 13.51
CA ARG A 37 -33.19 46.75 14.02
C ARG A 37 -34.71 46.83 13.87
N THR A 38 -35.28 46.66 12.66
CA THR A 38 -36.75 46.64 12.48
C THR A 38 -37.24 46.04 11.14
N ALA A 39 -36.48 45.17 10.45
CA ALA A 39 -36.91 44.73 9.11
C ALA A 39 -36.80 43.23 8.76
N VAL A 40 -36.43 42.32 9.67
CA VAL A 40 -36.39 40.87 9.33
C VAL A 40 -36.90 39.95 10.46
N LEU A 41 -37.68 40.48 11.40
CA LEU A 41 -38.29 39.70 12.50
C LEU A 41 -39.83 39.71 12.46
N GLY A 42 -40.41 39.74 11.26
CA GLY A 42 -41.86 39.87 11.01
C GLY A 42 -42.39 38.99 9.89
N ALA A 43 -41.76 37.84 9.64
CA ALA A 43 -42.22 36.82 8.69
C ALA A 43 -42.28 35.42 9.32
N LEU A 44 -42.53 35.38 10.64
CA LEU A 44 -42.86 34.21 11.43
C LEU A 44 -44.12 34.55 12.20
N LEU A 45 -45.18 33.77 11.97
CA LEU A 45 -46.53 33.84 12.54
C LEU A 45 -47.50 34.84 11.87
N VAL A 46 -48.25 34.36 10.87
CA VAL A 46 -49.73 34.29 10.84
C VAL A 46 -50.15 33.97 9.41
N SER A 47 -50.35 32.68 9.12
CA SER A 47 -51.25 32.18 8.07
C SER A 47 -51.46 30.68 8.26
N ALA A 48 -51.99 30.30 9.43
CA ALA A 48 -52.66 29.04 9.64
C ALA A 48 -54.15 29.36 9.67
N THR A 49 -54.87 29.03 8.60
CA THR A 49 -56.24 28.49 8.62
C THR A 49 -56.74 28.30 7.20
N ALA A 50 -57.43 27.17 7.00
CA ALA A 50 -58.17 26.75 5.83
C ALA A 50 -57.32 26.20 4.68
N TRP A 51 -57.27 24.87 4.59
CA TRP A 51 -57.85 24.15 3.45
C TRP A 51 -58.35 22.76 3.91
N ALA A 52 -59.68 22.61 3.82
CA ALA A 52 -60.50 21.41 3.64
C ALA A 52 -60.23 20.12 4.45
N ARG A 53 -61.06 19.93 5.50
CA ARG A 53 -61.52 18.60 5.95
C ARG A 53 -62.76 18.18 5.15
N ALA A 54 -62.80 16.92 4.75
CA ALA A 54 -64.02 16.13 4.52
C ALA A 54 -63.68 14.63 4.72
N PRO A 55 -64.65 13.76 4.98
CA PRO A 55 -65.24 13.46 6.29
C PRO A 55 -64.74 12.12 6.86
N GLU A 56 -64.74 11.99 8.19
CA GLU A 56 -64.57 10.69 8.87
C GLU A 56 -65.77 9.77 8.62
N PRO A 57 -65.54 8.46 8.42
CA PRO A 57 -66.45 7.44 8.89
C PRO A 57 -65.78 6.55 9.96
N ALA A 58 -66.40 6.58 11.13
CA ALA A 58 -66.58 5.52 12.14
C ALA A 58 -65.44 4.52 12.42
N HIS A 59 -64.91 4.58 13.65
CA HIS A 59 -64.31 3.45 14.34
C HIS A 59 -65.27 2.25 14.41
N PRO A 60 -64.74 1.05 14.13
CA PRO A 60 -64.56 0.01 15.15
C PRO A 60 -63.16 -0.62 14.98
N GLY A 61 -62.44 -1.15 15.95
CA GLY A 61 -62.57 -1.48 17.37
C GLY A 61 -61.20 -2.06 17.76
N ASP A 62 -60.89 -2.14 19.05
CA ASP A 62 -59.64 -2.72 19.56
C ASP A 62 -59.35 -4.10 18.91
N GLU A 63 -58.09 -4.33 18.53
CA GLU A 63 -57.46 -5.58 18.01
C GLU A 63 -56.86 -5.57 16.59
N THR A 64 -56.73 -4.41 15.93
CA THR A 64 -55.92 -4.29 14.69
C THR A 64 -54.61 -3.56 14.96
N GLU A 65 -53.49 -4.28 15.05
CA GLU A 65 -52.14 -3.69 14.99
C GLU A 65 -51.91 -3.10 13.59
N VAL A 66 -52.28 -1.84 13.40
CA VAL A 66 -51.99 -1.07 12.18
C VAL A 66 -50.88 -0.06 12.45
N PHE A 67 -49.88 -0.16 11.58
CA PHE A 67 -48.68 0.64 11.42
C PHE A 67 -48.97 2.15 11.41
N THR A 68 -48.46 2.88 12.40
CA THR A 68 -48.24 4.33 12.32
C THR A 68 -46.79 4.57 11.92
N GLY A 69 -46.60 5.27 10.80
CA GLY A 69 -45.30 5.44 10.15
C GLY A 69 -44.19 6.00 11.03
N GLY A 70 -42.97 5.56 10.73
CA GLY A 70 -41.72 6.09 11.25
C GLY A 70 -40.58 5.63 10.34
N GLU A 71 -39.98 6.61 9.66
CA GLU A 71 -38.82 6.57 8.76
C GLU A 71 -39.01 5.87 7.40
N GLU A 72 -39.27 6.70 6.39
CA GLU A 72 -39.00 6.40 4.98
C GLU A 72 -37.55 5.93 4.84
N THR A 73 -37.34 4.62 4.67
CA THR A 73 -36.13 4.12 4.03
C THR A 73 -36.13 4.66 2.60
N ALA A 74 -35.42 5.76 2.38
CA ALA A 74 -35.23 6.34 1.06
C ALA A 74 -34.75 5.23 0.11
N GLN A 75 -35.50 4.97 -0.97
CA GLN A 75 -35.04 4.18 -2.10
C GLN A 75 -33.72 4.81 -2.57
N GLY A 76 -32.60 4.13 -2.30
CA GLY A 76 -31.28 4.59 -2.70
C GLY A 76 -31.29 4.89 -4.20
N ALA A 77 -30.91 6.12 -4.56
CA ALA A 77 -30.85 6.54 -5.96
C ALA A 77 -29.99 5.54 -6.75
N THR A 78 -30.54 5.01 -7.84
CA THR A 78 -29.87 4.04 -8.71
C THR A 78 -28.53 4.62 -9.18
N PRO A 79 -27.39 3.96 -8.88
CA PRO A 79 -26.09 4.45 -9.30
C PRO A 79 -26.01 4.50 -10.83
N ARG A 80 -25.53 5.63 -11.39
CA ARG A 80 -25.46 5.88 -12.85
C ARG A 80 -24.53 4.91 -13.63
N ARG A 81 -23.81 4.01 -12.95
CA ARG A 81 -22.97 2.95 -13.54
C ARG A 81 -22.99 1.70 -12.64
N PRO A 82 -23.18 0.48 -13.18
CA PRO A 82 -23.18 -0.75 -12.40
C PRO A 82 -21.80 -0.98 -11.77
N ALA A 83 -21.75 -1.21 -10.45
CA ALA A 83 -20.52 -1.58 -9.76
C ALA A 83 -20.07 -2.97 -10.22
N LEU A 84 -18.76 -3.15 -10.45
CA LEU A 84 -18.16 -4.40 -10.93
C LEU A 84 -17.07 -4.85 -9.96
N ALA A 85 -17.09 -6.13 -9.58
CA ALA A 85 -16.08 -6.75 -8.74
C ALA A 85 -15.59 -8.08 -9.32
N TYR A 86 -14.32 -8.38 -9.15
CA TYR A 86 -13.69 -9.64 -9.55
C TYR A 86 -13.25 -10.41 -8.31
N TRP A 87 -13.46 -11.71 -8.30
CA TRP A 87 -13.21 -12.57 -7.14
C TRP A 87 -12.55 -13.89 -7.56
N LYS A 88 -11.65 -14.39 -6.71
CA LYS A 88 -11.17 -15.78 -6.73
C LYS A 88 -11.73 -16.49 -5.51
N LEU A 89 -12.31 -17.66 -5.72
CA LEU A 89 -12.92 -18.51 -4.69
C LEU A 89 -12.31 -19.91 -4.78
N ARG A 90 -11.84 -20.45 -3.66
CA ARG A 90 -11.36 -21.83 -3.54
C ARG A 90 -12.22 -22.56 -2.52
N LEU A 91 -13.02 -23.52 -2.99
CA LEU A 91 -13.70 -24.47 -2.12
C LEU A 91 -12.74 -25.61 -1.80
N THR A 92 -12.57 -25.93 -0.52
CA THR A 92 -11.82 -27.10 -0.06
C THR A 92 -12.74 -28.02 0.72
N VAL A 93 -12.78 -29.30 0.34
CA VAL A 93 -13.54 -30.34 1.02
C VAL A 93 -12.58 -31.45 1.46
N ARG A 94 -12.44 -31.67 2.77
CA ARG A 94 -11.57 -32.69 3.34
C ARG A 94 -12.32 -33.99 3.49
N VAL A 95 -11.83 -35.04 2.84
CA VAL A 95 -12.40 -36.38 2.87
C VAL A 95 -11.46 -37.30 3.67
N PRO A 96 -11.94 -37.99 4.72
CA PRO A 96 -11.13 -38.95 5.48
C PRO A 96 -10.88 -40.23 4.68
N SER A 97 -9.86 -41.01 5.07
CA SER A 97 -9.57 -42.28 4.42
C SER A 97 -10.70 -43.30 4.62
N THR A 98 -11.10 -44.01 3.57
CA THR A 98 -12.19 -45.00 3.60
C THR A 98 -12.01 -46.05 2.49
N GLU A 99 -12.25 -47.31 2.83
CA GLU A 99 -12.17 -48.46 1.91
C GLU A 99 -13.48 -48.73 1.13
N ARG A 100 -14.52 -47.95 1.38
CA ARG A 100 -15.83 -48.01 0.71
C ARG A 100 -15.88 -46.98 -0.44
N PRO A 101 -16.75 -47.18 -1.44
CA PRO A 101 -16.95 -46.19 -2.49
C PRO A 101 -17.47 -44.86 -1.91
N VAL A 102 -16.75 -43.78 -2.20
CA VAL A 102 -17.05 -42.42 -1.76
C VAL A 102 -17.55 -41.60 -2.92
N ARG A 103 -18.67 -40.90 -2.73
CA ARG A 103 -19.18 -39.86 -3.62
C ARG A 103 -19.40 -38.60 -2.83
N VAL A 104 -18.88 -37.48 -3.32
CA VAL A 104 -19.10 -36.14 -2.78
C VAL A 104 -19.57 -35.26 -3.92
N GLY A 105 -20.75 -34.66 -3.79
CA GLY A 105 -21.34 -33.73 -4.73
C GLY A 105 -21.51 -32.38 -4.08
N VAL A 106 -21.08 -31.31 -4.75
CA VAL A 106 -21.23 -29.93 -4.29
C VAL A 106 -21.92 -29.10 -5.36
N LEU A 107 -22.87 -28.26 -4.96
CA LEU A 107 -23.49 -27.29 -5.87
C LEU A 107 -22.57 -26.08 -6.07
N VAL A 108 -22.35 -25.72 -7.33
CA VAL A 108 -21.37 -24.71 -7.75
C VAL A 108 -22.05 -23.59 -8.54
N PRO A 109 -21.51 -22.36 -8.50
CA PRO A 109 -22.16 -21.20 -9.10
C PRO A 109 -22.27 -21.34 -10.62
N LEU A 110 -23.39 -20.88 -11.16
CA LEU A 110 -23.63 -20.74 -12.60
C LEU A 110 -23.58 -19.26 -13.02
N SER A 111 -23.26 -19.01 -14.29
CA SER A 111 -23.36 -17.65 -14.84
C SER A 111 -24.83 -17.32 -15.11
N ASP A 112 -25.31 -16.17 -14.64
CA ASP A 112 -26.73 -15.76 -14.70
C ASP A 112 -26.94 -14.29 -15.09
N GLY A 113 -25.90 -13.64 -15.63
CA GLY A 113 -25.92 -12.24 -16.02
C GLY A 113 -25.56 -11.27 -14.89
N ARG A 114 -25.90 -11.60 -13.64
CA ARG A 114 -25.41 -10.87 -12.46
C ARG A 114 -24.01 -11.33 -12.07
N GLN A 115 -23.80 -12.65 -12.05
CA GLN A 115 -22.48 -13.26 -11.88
C GLN A 115 -22.07 -13.97 -13.16
N ASP A 116 -20.80 -13.83 -13.53
CA ASP A 116 -20.15 -14.59 -14.59
C ASP A 116 -19.01 -15.41 -14.01
N VAL A 117 -18.98 -16.69 -14.35
CA VAL A 117 -17.84 -17.56 -14.05
C VAL A 117 -16.84 -17.50 -15.20
N LEU A 118 -15.68 -16.92 -14.94
CA LEU A 118 -14.61 -16.70 -15.92
C LEU A 118 -13.67 -17.89 -16.06
N GLY A 119 -13.53 -18.69 -15.00
CA GLY A 119 -12.66 -19.86 -15.00
C GLY A 119 -13.01 -20.82 -13.85
N ARG A 120 -12.77 -22.12 -14.08
CA ARG A 120 -13.03 -23.19 -13.12
C ARG A 120 -11.90 -24.22 -13.19
N ARG A 121 -11.43 -24.68 -12.04
CA ARG A 121 -10.41 -25.73 -11.95
C ARG A 121 -10.73 -26.65 -10.78
N ALA A 122 -10.86 -27.95 -11.05
CA ALA A 122 -11.02 -28.95 -10.00
C ALA A 122 -9.70 -29.70 -9.84
N ALA A 123 -9.25 -29.90 -8.60
CA ALA A 123 -8.14 -30.81 -8.30
C ALA A 123 -8.56 -31.77 -7.18
N ALA A 124 -8.39 -33.07 -7.44
CA ALA A 124 -8.79 -34.12 -6.51
C ALA A 124 -7.93 -35.37 -6.76
N PRO A 125 -6.78 -35.49 -6.08
CA PRO A 125 -5.91 -36.67 -6.20
C PRO A 125 -6.69 -37.96 -5.91
N GLY A 126 -6.76 -38.88 -6.90
CA GLY A 126 -7.40 -40.19 -6.73
C GLY A 126 -8.93 -40.23 -6.86
N PHE A 127 -9.59 -39.14 -7.28
CA PHE A 127 -11.03 -39.10 -7.52
C PHE A 127 -11.35 -38.84 -9.00
N HIS A 128 -12.43 -39.46 -9.48
CA HIS A 128 -13.03 -39.12 -10.76
C HIS A 128 -13.95 -37.92 -10.60
N PHE A 129 -13.70 -36.87 -11.38
CA PHE A 129 -14.47 -35.63 -11.37
C PHE A 129 -15.45 -35.56 -12.54
N ARG A 130 -16.69 -35.10 -12.27
CA ARG A 130 -17.71 -34.81 -13.29
C ARG A 130 -18.55 -33.62 -12.87
N GLU A 131 -18.89 -32.75 -13.82
CA GLU A 131 -19.96 -31.77 -13.65
C GLU A 131 -21.24 -32.26 -14.32
N SER A 132 -22.38 -32.06 -13.65
CA SER A 132 -23.70 -32.42 -14.16
C SER A 132 -24.66 -31.25 -13.98
N GLU A 133 -25.31 -30.86 -15.07
CA GLU A 133 -26.37 -29.85 -15.02
C GLU A 133 -27.63 -30.47 -14.43
N VAL A 134 -28.10 -29.87 -13.34
CA VAL A 134 -29.35 -30.22 -12.66
C VAL A 134 -30.16 -28.93 -12.61
N SER A 135 -30.74 -28.55 -13.74
CA SER A 135 -31.42 -27.26 -13.93
C SER A 135 -32.32 -26.92 -12.73
N PRO A 136 -32.21 -25.71 -12.14
CA PRO A 136 -31.41 -24.54 -12.59
C PRO A 136 -29.98 -24.49 -12.00
N ASN A 137 -29.45 -25.60 -11.48
CA ASN A 137 -28.17 -25.69 -10.79
C ASN A 137 -27.12 -26.50 -11.56
N LEU A 138 -25.88 -26.39 -11.11
CA LEU A 138 -24.79 -27.25 -11.55
C LEU A 138 -24.19 -27.99 -10.36
N ARG A 139 -23.95 -29.28 -10.52
CA ARG A 139 -23.36 -30.13 -9.48
C ARG A 139 -22.00 -30.64 -9.93
N ALA A 140 -20.99 -30.31 -9.15
CA ALA A 140 -19.64 -30.86 -9.20
C ALA A 140 -19.58 -32.14 -8.35
N GLU A 141 -19.31 -33.30 -8.97
CA GLU A 141 -19.25 -34.59 -8.30
C GLU A 141 -17.85 -35.19 -8.38
N TRP A 142 -17.36 -35.66 -7.23
CA TRP A 142 -16.15 -36.45 -7.08
C TRP A 142 -16.51 -37.86 -6.62
N ALA A 143 -16.03 -38.88 -7.33
CA ALA A 143 -16.27 -40.27 -7.00
C ALA A 143 -14.97 -41.09 -6.99
N ALA A 144 -14.80 -41.96 -5.99
CA ALA A 144 -13.70 -42.91 -5.90
C ALA A 144 -14.19 -44.24 -5.31
N GLU A 145 -13.62 -45.36 -5.76
CA GLU A 145 -13.93 -46.68 -5.19
C GLU A 145 -13.34 -46.88 -3.78
N ARG A 146 -12.18 -46.26 -3.53
CA ARG A 146 -11.51 -46.15 -2.23
C ARG A 146 -10.87 -44.76 -2.14
N ALA A 147 -10.88 -44.17 -0.96
CA ALA A 147 -10.33 -42.83 -0.73
C ALA A 147 -9.22 -42.89 0.32
N THR A 148 -8.09 -42.24 0.05
CA THR A 148 -7.11 -41.85 1.08
C THR A 148 -7.49 -40.47 1.62
N ALA A 149 -7.02 -40.13 2.82
CA ALA A 149 -7.29 -38.81 3.40
C ALA A 149 -6.74 -37.70 2.46
N THR A 150 -7.63 -36.93 1.85
CA THR A 150 -7.30 -35.98 0.77
C THR A 150 -8.24 -34.78 0.81
N ALA A 151 -7.74 -33.63 0.33
CA ALA A 151 -8.55 -32.44 0.09
C ALA A 151 -8.98 -32.36 -1.38
N LEU A 152 -10.29 -32.31 -1.62
CA LEU A 152 -10.87 -31.96 -2.91
C LEU A 152 -10.91 -30.44 -3.02
N THR A 153 -10.32 -29.88 -4.07
CA THR A 153 -10.35 -28.43 -4.31
C THR A 153 -11.10 -28.07 -5.58
N TYR A 154 -11.84 -26.96 -5.50
CA TYR A 154 -12.57 -26.39 -6.63
C TYR A 154 -12.36 -24.88 -6.65
N ASP A 155 -11.53 -24.44 -7.61
CA ASP A 155 -11.12 -23.06 -7.81
C ASP A 155 -12.02 -22.38 -8.84
N LEU A 156 -12.44 -21.17 -8.53
CA LEU A 156 -13.41 -20.38 -9.28
C LEU A 156 -12.90 -18.95 -9.45
N ALA A 157 -12.95 -18.48 -10.68
CA ALA A 157 -12.70 -17.11 -11.08
C ALA A 157 -14.04 -16.46 -11.47
N LEU A 158 -14.41 -15.36 -10.82
CA LEU A 158 -15.75 -14.80 -10.86
C LEU A 158 -15.72 -13.30 -11.16
N ARG A 159 -16.69 -12.84 -11.94
CA ARG A 159 -17.04 -11.42 -12.14
C ARG A 159 -18.47 -11.21 -11.66
N ILE A 160 -18.69 -10.28 -10.74
CA ILE A 160 -20.03 -9.96 -10.23
C ILE A 160 -20.33 -8.50 -10.55
N ALA A 161 -21.45 -8.27 -11.20
CA ALA A 161 -21.99 -6.95 -11.47
C ALA A 161 -23.16 -6.66 -10.52
N GLU A 162 -23.35 -5.38 -10.19
CA GLU A 162 -24.58 -4.92 -9.57
C GLU A 162 -25.56 -4.51 -10.68
N PRO A 163 -26.57 -5.34 -10.99
CA PRO A 163 -27.52 -5.01 -12.04
C PRO A 163 -28.37 -3.81 -11.63
N THR A 164 -28.75 -2.99 -12.61
CA THR A 164 -29.76 -1.96 -12.39
C THR A 164 -31.11 -2.66 -12.45
N ALA A 165 -31.64 -3.12 -11.31
CA ALA A 165 -32.93 -3.79 -11.28
C ALA A 165 -34.05 -2.79 -11.62
N PRO A 166 -34.90 -3.05 -12.63
CA PRO A 166 -36.12 -2.28 -12.82
C PRO A 166 -37.02 -2.37 -11.58
N PRO A 167 -37.87 -1.35 -11.34
CA PRO A 167 -38.81 -1.39 -10.23
C PRO A 167 -39.77 -2.57 -10.38
N ILE A 168 -40.16 -3.17 -9.26
CA ILE A 168 -41.16 -4.25 -9.23
C ILE A 168 -42.47 -3.71 -9.83
N PRO A 169 -43.08 -4.39 -10.82
CA PRO A 169 -44.31 -3.93 -11.45
C PRO A 169 -45.47 -3.79 -10.45
N ALA A 170 -46.31 -2.78 -10.67
CA ALA A 170 -47.54 -2.54 -9.89
C ALA A 170 -48.74 -3.38 -10.39
N GLU A 171 -48.48 -4.53 -11.01
CA GLU A 171 -49.50 -5.38 -11.60
C GLU A 171 -50.13 -6.31 -10.54
N PRO A 172 -51.39 -6.76 -10.72
CA PRO A 172 -51.98 -7.73 -9.81
C PRO A 172 -51.20 -9.05 -9.79
N VAL A 173 -51.02 -9.66 -8.61
CA VAL A 173 -50.32 -10.96 -8.48
C VAL A 173 -50.95 -12.04 -9.37
N ALA A 174 -52.28 -12.02 -9.54
CA ALA A 174 -53.00 -12.95 -10.39
C ALA A 174 -52.66 -12.84 -11.90
N ALA A 175 -52.06 -11.73 -12.33
CA ALA A 175 -51.66 -11.48 -13.72
C ALA A 175 -50.21 -11.93 -14.01
N LEU A 176 -49.48 -12.45 -13.01
CA LEU A 176 -48.10 -12.87 -13.19
C LEU A 176 -47.97 -14.01 -14.22
N PRO A 177 -47.09 -13.89 -15.23
CA PRO A 177 -46.78 -15.01 -16.10
C PRO A 177 -46.01 -16.10 -15.34
N HIS A 178 -46.07 -17.32 -15.85
CA HIS A 178 -45.37 -18.45 -15.25
C HIS A 178 -43.85 -18.29 -15.42
N PRO A 179 -43.04 -18.59 -14.39
CA PRO A 179 -41.59 -18.49 -14.49
C PRO A 179 -41.02 -19.57 -15.44
N PRO A 180 -39.82 -19.35 -15.99
CA PRO A 180 -39.17 -20.30 -16.91
C PRO A 180 -38.89 -21.67 -16.27
N ASP A 181 -38.81 -21.76 -14.94
CA ASP A 181 -38.58 -23.00 -14.20
C ASP A 181 -39.89 -23.79 -13.91
N GLY A 182 -41.04 -23.32 -14.40
CA GLY A 182 -42.35 -23.97 -14.24
C GLY A 182 -42.97 -23.82 -12.84
N GLU A 183 -43.97 -24.67 -12.53
CA GLU A 183 -44.75 -24.62 -11.27
C GLU A 183 -43.93 -24.99 -10.01
N ALA A 184 -42.70 -25.51 -10.16
CA ALA A 184 -41.84 -25.89 -9.05
C ALA A 184 -41.52 -24.73 -8.09
N ALA A 185 -41.55 -23.48 -8.58
CA ALA A 185 -41.35 -22.28 -7.78
C ALA A 185 -42.56 -21.89 -6.88
N LEU A 186 -43.69 -22.58 -7.03
CA LEU A 186 -44.90 -22.42 -6.22
C LEU A 186 -45.16 -23.63 -5.31
N ALA A 187 -44.45 -24.74 -5.53
CA ALA A 187 -44.68 -25.99 -4.82
C ALA A 187 -44.11 -25.95 -3.38
N PRO A 188 -44.85 -26.44 -2.38
CA PRO A 188 -44.34 -26.58 -1.02
C PRO A 188 -43.23 -27.64 -0.94
N THR A 189 -42.24 -27.41 -0.07
CA THR A 189 -41.20 -28.39 0.27
C THR A 189 -41.28 -28.79 1.73
N ARG A 190 -40.49 -29.79 2.14
CA ARG A 190 -40.39 -30.22 3.54
C ARG A 190 -40.09 -29.07 4.51
N HIS A 191 -39.32 -28.06 4.10
CA HIS A 191 -38.93 -26.93 4.94
C HIS A 191 -39.54 -25.58 4.52
N ILE A 192 -40.24 -25.54 3.38
CA ILE A 192 -40.97 -24.39 2.86
C ILE A 192 -42.45 -24.81 2.72
N GLN A 193 -43.15 -24.88 3.85
CA GLN A 193 -44.52 -25.38 3.92
C GLN A 193 -45.54 -24.29 3.56
N SER A 194 -45.54 -23.85 2.29
CA SER A 194 -46.40 -22.76 1.78
C SER A 194 -47.90 -23.10 1.76
N ASP A 195 -48.24 -24.39 1.73
CA ASP A 195 -49.61 -24.91 1.80
C ASP A 195 -50.18 -24.99 3.23
N ALA A 196 -49.32 -24.90 4.25
CA ALA A 196 -49.72 -25.00 5.64
C ALA A 196 -50.76 -23.92 6.00
N PRO A 197 -51.88 -24.28 6.67
CA PRO A 197 -52.97 -23.35 6.94
C PRO A 197 -52.53 -22.15 7.80
N GLU A 198 -51.54 -22.35 8.66
CA GLU A 198 -50.95 -21.29 9.48
C GLU A 198 -50.18 -20.25 8.66
N VAL A 199 -49.41 -20.70 7.66
CA VAL A 199 -48.64 -19.84 6.75
C VAL A 199 -49.60 -19.05 5.87
N ARG A 200 -50.62 -19.71 5.29
CA ARG A 200 -51.64 -19.04 4.45
C ARG A 200 -52.42 -17.98 5.23
N ARG A 201 -52.90 -18.30 6.45
CA ARG A 201 -53.58 -17.34 7.32
C ARG A 201 -52.68 -16.18 7.75
N ARG A 202 -51.37 -16.44 7.96
CA ARG A 202 -50.40 -15.38 8.30
C ARG A 202 -50.16 -14.47 7.11
N ALA A 203 -49.91 -15.03 5.93
CA ALA A 203 -49.68 -14.27 4.71
C ALA A 203 -50.88 -13.39 4.36
N GLN A 204 -52.10 -13.93 4.43
CA GLN A 204 -53.33 -13.17 4.21
C GLN A 204 -53.52 -12.02 5.21
N ARG A 205 -53.16 -12.22 6.49
CA ARG A 205 -53.22 -11.13 7.49
C ARG A 205 -52.21 -10.02 7.23
N ILE A 206 -51.00 -10.37 6.78
CA ILE A 206 -49.94 -9.39 6.48
C ILE A 206 -50.29 -8.58 5.22
N VAL A 207 -50.73 -9.28 4.17
CA VAL A 207 -51.08 -8.66 2.88
C VAL A 207 -52.39 -7.88 2.96
N GLY A 208 -53.34 -8.33 3.79
CA GLY A 208 -54.63 -7.68 3.97
C GLY A 208 -55.43 -7.63 2.66
N ARG A 209 -55.64 -6.42 2.13
CA ARG A 209 -56.37 -6.15 0.88
C ARG A 209 -55.46 -5.83 -0.31
N ALA A 210 -54.14 -5.84 -0.12
CA ALA A 210 -53.21 -5.53 -1.20
C ALA A 210 -53.28 -6.62 -2.30
N THR A 211 -53.43 -6.18 -3.54
CA THR A 211 -53.49 -7.07 -4.71
C THR A 211 -52.33 -6.84 -5.67
N ARG A 212 -51.64 -5.70 -5.54
CA ARG A 212 -50.51 -5.31 -6.37
C ARG A 212 -49.24 -6.00 -5.92
N LEU A 213 -48.45 -6.46 -6.88
CA LEU A 213 -47.25 -7.25 -6.66
C LEU A 213 -46.19 -6.52 -5.81
N ASP A 214 -45.93 -5.25 -6.10
CA ASP A 214 -45.02 -4.39 -5.36
C ASP A 214 -45.39 -4.29 -3.87
N GLU A 215 -46.67 -4.01 -3.58
CA GLU A 215 -47.20 -3.90 -2.21
C GLU A 215 -47.16 -5.24 -1.48
N VAL A 216 -47.51 -6.34 -2.15
CA VAL A 216 -47.52 -7.69 -1.60
C VAL A 216 -46.09 -8.13 -1.23
N ILE A 217 -45.14 -8.01 -2.17
CA ILE A 217 -43.75 -8.41 -1.95
C ILE A 217 -43.11 -7.55 -0.85
N TRP A 218 -43.34 -6.23 -0.87
CA TRP A 218 -42.81 -5.32 0.15
C TRP A 218 -43.35 -5.64 1.55
N SER A 219 -44.66 -5.86 1.70
CA SER A 219 -45.27 -6.15 3.00
C SER A 219 -44.75 -7.44 3.62
N LEU A 220 -44.62 -8.50 2.81
CA LEU A 220 -44.10 -9.79 3.26
C LEU A 220 -42.59 -9.71 3.57
N TYR A 221 -41.82 -9.02 2.73
CA TYR A 221 -40.41 -8.75 2.98
C TYR A 221 -40.23 -7.99 4.29
N GLN A 222 -40.88 -6.85 4.46
CA GLN A 222 -40.76 -5.98 5.62
C GLN A 222 -41.16 -6.72 6.91
N TYR A 223 -42.22 -7.53 6.86
CA TYR A 223 -42.60 -8.37 7.99
C TYR A 223 -41.48 -9.32 8.40
N THR A 224 -40.90 -10.05 7.45
CA THR A 224 -39.80 -11.00 7.73
C THR A 224 -38.49 -10.29 8.10
N ALA A 225 -38.25 -9.09 7.60
CA ALA A 225 -37.10 -8.25 7.91
C ALA A 225 -37.17 -7.67 9.34
N ALA A 226 -38.35 -7.21 9.78
CA ALA A 226 -38.53 -6.50 11.03
C ALA A 226 -38.94 -7.40 12.22
N PHE A 227 -39.77 -8.42 11.99
CA PHE A 227 -40.41 -9.19 13.08
C PHE A 227 -39.88 -10.61 13.26
N VAL A 228 -38.81 -10.98 12.54
CA VAL A 228 -38.13 -12.28 12.69
C VAL A 228 -36.64 -12.02 12.95
N PRO A 229 -36.24 -11.65 14.17
CA PRO A 229 -34.83 -11.47 14.55
C PRO A 229 -33.99 -12.75 14.38
N ALA A 230 -32.67 -12.55 14.35
CA ALA A 230 -31.69 -13.63 14.34
C ALA A 230 -31.83 -14.50 15.61
N ALA A 231 -31.65 -15.82 15.47
CA ALA A 231 -31.72 -16.78 16.57
C ALA A 231 -30.38 -17.49 16.78
N ASP A 232 -29.90 -17.53 18.04
CA ASP A 232 -28.73 -18.30 18.49
C ASP A 232 -28.99 -18.87 19.91
N PRO A 233 -28.96 -20.20 20.14
CA PRO A 233 -28.72 -21.26 19.18
C PRO A 233 -29.86 -21.40 18.15
N PRO A 234 -29.55 -21.85 16.93
CA PRO A 234 -30.55 -22.01 15.88
C PRO A 234 -31.51 -23.14 16.24
N GLY A 235 -32.80 -22.82 16.43
CA GLY A 235 -33.88 -23.80 16.48
C GLY A 235 -34.13 -24.47 15.12
N ALA A 236 -35.25 -25.17 14.95
CA ALA A 236 -35.64 -25.68 13.62
C ALA A 236 -35.85 -24.51 12.64
N GLN A 237 -35.32 -24.66 11.42
CA GLN A 237 -35.28 -23.62 10.39
C GLN A 237 -36.27 -23.89 9.25
N ASP A 238 -37.39 -24.54 9.52
CA ASP A 238 -38.52 -24.67 8.59
C ASP A 238 -39.48 -23.47 8.71
N ALA A 239 -40.25 -23.19 7.65
CA ALA A 239 -41.04 -21.96 7.56
C ALA A 239 -42.09 -21.84 8.68
N VAL A 240 -42.79 -22.92 9.01
CA VAL A 240 -43.84 -22.92 10.06
C VAL A 240 -43.21 -22.63 11.42
N THR A 241 -42.14 -23.35 11.78
CA THR A 241 -41.49 -23.16 13.08
C THR A 241 -40.91 -21.75 13.23
N VAL A 242 -40.27 -21.22 12.18
CA VAL A 242 -39.69 -19.86 12.20
C VAL A 242 -40.77 -18.79 12.34
N LEU A 243 -41.90 -18.93 11.63
CA LEU A 243 -43.03 -17.99 11.70
C LEU A 243 -43.78 -18.06 13.04
N ALA A 244 -43.85 -19.24 13.64
CA ALA A 244 -44.42 -19.44 14.98
C ALA A 244 -43.51 -18.86 16.07
N ALA A 245 -42.22 -19.19 16.02
CA ALA A 245 -41.22 -18.75 17.00
C ALA A 245 -40.82 -17.27 16.85
N ARG A 246 -41.14 -16.64 15.71
CA ARG A 246 -40.73 -15.27 15.34
C ARG A 246 -39.21 -15.05 15.46
N ARG A 247 -38.40 -16.05 15.13
CA ARG A 247 -36.94 -15.97 15.15
C ARG A 247 -36.32 -17.03 14.24
N GLY A 248 -35.21 -16.72 13.59
CA GLY A 248 -34.55 -17.65 12.67
C GLY A 248 -33.21 -17.14 12.14
N THR A 249 -32.38 -18.04 11.61
CA THR A 249 -31.13 -17.67 10.92
C THR A 249 -31.43 -17.10 9.53
N SER A 250 -30.39 -16.73 8.76
CA SER A 250 -30.54 -16.32 7.36
C SER A 250 -31.35 -17.35 6.53
N LEU A 251 -31.08 -18.64 6.72
CA LEU A 251 -31.80 -19.74 6.08
C LEU A 251 -33.27 -19.80 6.52
N GLY A 252 -33.53 -19.75 7.83
CA GLY A 252 -34.90 -19.81 8.36
C GLY A 252 -35.76 -18.64 7.90
N ARG A 253 -35.19 -17.43 7.91
CA ARG A 253 -35.87 -16.21 7.45
C ARG A 253 -36.16 -16.25 5.95
N ALA A 254 -35.21 -16.71 5.15
CA ALA A 254 -35.41 -16.88 3.72
C ALA A 254 -36.49 -17.92 3.41
N ARG A 255 -36.49 -19.09 4.09
CA ARG A 255 -37.56 -20.10 3.95
C ARG A 255 -38.94 -19.59 4.35
N ALA A 256 -39.02 -18.84 5.45
CA ALA A 256 -40.26 -18.21 5.90
C ALA A 256 -40.79 -17.21 4.87
N LEU A 257 -39.93 -16.34 4.32
CA LEU A 257 -40.32 -15.40 3.28
C LEU A 257 -40.76 -16.11 1.99
N THR A 258 -40.02 -17.12 1.53
CA THR A 258 -40.41 -17.93 0.36
C THR A 258 -41.78 -18.58 0.57
N ALA A 259 -42.04 -19.17 1.74
CA ALA A 259 -43.32 -19.81 2.04
C ALA A 259 -44.48 -18.80 2.05
N LEU A 260 -44.27 -17.61 2.61
CA LEU A 260 -45.28 -16.54 2.61
C LEU A 260 -45.59 -16.04 1.20
N LEU A 261 -44.57 -15.84 0.35
CA LEU A 261 -44.73 -15.41 -1.04
C LEU A 261 -45.50 -16.45 -1.87
N GLN A 262 -45.09 -17.73 -1.77
CA GLN A 262 -45.77 -18.82 -2.45
C GLN A 262 -47.23 -18.98 -1.98
N ALA A 263 -47.51 -18.79 -0.68
CA ALA A 263 -48.85 -18.90 -0.12
C ALA A 263 -49.86 -17.88 -0.68
N VAL A 264 -49.37 -16.75 -1.22
CA VAL A 264 -50.18 -15.70 -1.87
C VAL A 264 -50.10 -15.74 -3.40
N GLY A 265 -49.46 -16.76 -3.96
CA GLY A 265 -49.36 -16.97 -5.40
C GLY A 265 -48.21 -16.24 -6.10
N VAL A 266 -47.24 -15.68 -5.36
CA VAL A 266 -46.01 -15.12 -5.94
C VAL A 266 -44.98 -16.25 -6.06
N PRO A 267 -44.52 -16.61 -7.28
CA PRO A 267 -43.47 -17.62 -7.44
C PRO A 267 -42.18 -17.13 -6.79
N ALA A 268 -41.65 -17.92 -5.87
CA ALA A 268 -40.47 -17.56 -5.11
C ALA A 268 -39.58 -18.79 -4.90
N ARG A 269 -38.26 -18.59 -4.96
CA ARG A 269 -37.29 -19.65 -4.74
C ARG A 269 -36.22 -19.23 -3.75
N LEU A 270 -35.79 -20.20 -2.94
CA LEU A 270 -34.64 -20.02 -2.05
C LEU A 270 -33.36 -19.94 -2.89
N VAL A 271 -32.41 -19.11 -2.48
CA VAL A 271 -31.06 -19.09 -3.04
C VAL A 271 -30.07 -19.29 -1.90
N GLY A 272 -29.19 -20.28 -2.08
CA GLY A 272 -28.05 -20.51 -1.19
C GLY A 272 -26.78 -19.96 -1.82
N GLY A 273 -26.02 -19.20 -1.05
CA GLY A 273 -24.84 -18.51 -1.56
C GLY A 273 -23.84 -18.11 -0.49
N LEU A 274 -22.93 -17.23 -0.88
CA LEU A 274 -21.86 -16.70 -0.04
C LEU A 274 -21.86 -15.19 -0.06
N ARG A 275 -21.68 -14.58 1.11
CA ARG A 275 -21.29 -13.18 1.21
C ARG A 275 -19.77 -13.07 1.10
N LEU A 276 -19.26 -12.45 0.05
CA LEU A 276 -17.84 -12.21 -0.20
C LEU A 276 -17.35 -10.99 0.61
N GLY A 277 -16.10 -10.98 1.08
CA GLY A 277 -15.44 -9.77 1.60
C GLY A 277 -15.41 -9.51 3.11
N SER A 278 -15.97 -10.37 3.98
CA SER A 278 -15.86 -10.16 5.44
C SER A 278 -14.76 -10.97 6.13
N THR A 279 -14.32 -12.08 5.51
CA THR A 279 -13.33 -13.01 6.09
C THR A 279 -12.70 -13.84 4.95
N PRO A 280 -11.37 -14.08 4.95
CA PRO A 280 -10.70 -14.86 3.91
C PRO A 280 -11.15 -16.31 3.85
N GLU A 281 -11.48 -16.92 4.99
CA GLU A 281 -12.04 -18.28 5.06
C GLU A 281 -13.46 -18.25 5.62
N LYS A 282 -14.38 -18.98 5.01
CA LYS A 282 -15.78 -19.09 5.43
C LYS A 282 -16.27 -20.51 5.41
N ARG A 283 -17.03 -20.87 6.44
CA ARG A 283 -17.79 -22.13 6.51
C ARG A 283 -19.29 -21.91 6.36
N ALA A 284 -19.80 -20.77 6.84
CA ALA A 284 -21.21 -20.45 6.81
C ALA A 284 -21.66 -19.94 5.43
N THR A 285 -22.76 -20.50 4.93
CA THR A 285 -23.49 -20.00 3.76
C THR A 285 -24.53 -18.96 4.16
N ASN A 286 -24.81 -18.03 3.26
CA ASN A 286 -25.90 -17.07 3.36
C ASN A 286 -27.06 -17.54 2.48
N SER A 287 -28.29 -17.27 2.91
CA SER A 287 -29.48 -17.59 2.14
C SER A 287 -30.37 -16.37 1.98
N TRP A 288 -30.93 -16.21 0.79
CA TRP A 288 -31.90 -15.17 0.46
C TRP A 288 -32.99 -15.73 -0.46
N VAL A 289 -33.93 -14.90 -0.89
CA VAL A 289 -35.06 -15.28 -1.73
C VAL A 289 -34.95 -14.58 -3.08
N GLU A 290 -35.31 -15.27 -4.15
CA GLU A 290 -35.59 -14.66 -5.46
C GLU A 290 -37.09 -14.77 -5.72
N ALA A 291 -37.77 -13.65 -5.97
CA ALA A 291 -39.19 -13.57 -6.30
C ALA A 291 -39.38 -13.24 -7.78
N TRP A 292 -40.31 -13.92 -8.43
CA TRP A 292 -40.61 -13.68 -9.84
C TRP A 292 -41.52 -12.47 -10.02
N THR A 293 -41.09 -11.50 -10.83
CA THR A 293 -41.85 -10.27 -11.09
C THR A 293 -42.57 -10.24 -12.43
N GLY A 294 -42.48 -11.33 -13.20
CA GLY A 294 -43.09 -11.46 -14.53
C GLY A 294 -42.08 -11.36 -15.67
N SER A 295 -41.01 -10.59 -15.49
CA SER A 295 -39.90 -10.50 -16.45
C SER A 295 -38.59 -11.08 -15.93
N GLU A 296 -38.35 -11.01 -14.62
CA GLU A 296 -37.09 -11.41 -14.01
C GLU A 296 -37.26 -11.89 -12.57
N TRP A 297 -36.19 -12.50 -12.05
CA TRP A 297 -36.07 -12.90 -10.66
C TRP A 297 -35.43 -11.78 -9.85
N VAL A 298 -36.18 -11.23 -8.90
CA VAL A 298 -35.75 -10.13 -8.06
C VAL A 298 -35.27 -10.65 -6.70
N PRO A 299 -34.04 -10.34 -6.26
CA PRO A 299 -33.52 -10.81 -4.99
C PRO A 299 -34.06 -10.02 -3.79
N LEU A 300 -34.34 -10.74 -2.70
CA LEU A 300 -34.88 -10.27 -1.44
C LEU A 300 -34.10 -10.95 -0.30
N ASP A 301 -33.31 -10.19 0.45
CA ASP A 301 -32.57 -10.67 1.61
C ASP A 301 -33.11 -10.02 2.90
N PRO A 302 -34.05 -10.66 3.62
CA PRO A 302 -34.58 -10.12 4.87
C PRO A 302 -33.54 -10.14 5.99
N ALA A 303 -32.51 -10.99 5.91
CA ALA A 303 -31.46 -11.10 6.91
C ALA A 303 -30.39 -10.01 6.76
N GLY A 304 -30.01 -9.71 5.52
CA GLY A 304 -29.06 -8.66 5.16
C GLY A 304 -29.69 -7.28 4.96
N GLY A 305 -31.01 -7.17 4.91
CA GLY A 305 -31.71 -5.90 4.72
C GLY A 305 -31.68 -5.38 3.27
N TYR A 306 -31.59 -6.29 2.29
CA TYR A 306 -31.58 -5.92 0.87
C TYR A 306 -32.91 -6.26 0.18
N PHE A 307 -33.40 -5.32 -0.64
CA PHE A 307 -34.66 -5.44 -1.38
C PHE A 307 -34.44 -5.00 -2.83
N GLY A 308 -34.73 -5.86 -3.79
CA GLY A 308 -34.64 -5.51 -5.22
C GLY A 308 -33.24 -5.63 -5.80
N THR A 309 -32.23 -5.19 -5.06
CA THR A 309 -30.82 -5.23 -5.48
C THR A 309 -29.96 -5.93 -4.44
N LEU A 310 -28.88 -6.58 -4.88
CA LEU A 310 -27.88 -7.17 -4.01
C LEU A 310 -26.49 -6.65 -4.36
N PRO A 311 -25.65 -6.34 -3.35
CA PRO A 311 -24.28 -5.90 -3.60
C PRO A 311 -23.45 -6.89 -4.41
N THR A 312 -22.34 -6.41 -4.98
CA THR A 312 -21.33 -7.26 -5.66
C THR A 312 -20.62 -8.25 -4.73
N SER A 313 -20.88 -8.17 -3.43
CA SER A 313 -20.41 -9.08 -2.41
C SER A 313 -21.31 -10.30 -2.20
N TYR A 314 -22.33 -10.56 -3.02
CA TYR A 314 -23.22 -11.72 -2.87
C TYR A 314 -23.07 -12.65 -4.08
N LEU A 315 -22.64 -13.88 -3.83
CA LEU A 315 -22.46 -14.94 -4.84
C LEU A 315 -23.51 -16.03 -4.66
N ALA A 316 -24.34 -16.28 -5.68
CA ALA A 316 -25.28 -17.40 -5.70
C ALA A 316 -24.52 -18.70 -6.02
N LEU A 317 -24.59 -19.69 -5.12
CA LEU A 317 -24.04 -21.02 -5.37
C LEU A 317 -25.10 -21.94 -5.98
N TYR A 318 -26.33 -21.87 -5.47
CA TYR A 318 -27.44 -22.71 -5.92
C TYR A 318 -28.81 -22.09 -5.63
N ARG A 319 -29.82 -22.64 -6.27
CA ARG A 319 -31.24 -22.26 -6.20
C ARG A 319 -32.09 -23.46 -5.79
N GLY A 320 -33.10 -23.19 -4.98
CA GLY A 320 -33.96 -24.21 -4.38
C GLY A 320 -33.53 -24.62 -2.96
N ASP A 321 -34.39 -25.37 -2.30
CA ASP A 321 -34.20 -25.86 -0.93
C ASP A 321 -33.38 -27.16 -0.90
N LEU A 322 -32.14 -27.06 -1.36
CA LEU A 322 -31.21 -28.19 -1.50
C LEU A 322 -30.03 -28.06 -0.52
N PRO A 323 -29.45 -29.16 -0.04
CA PRO A 323 -28.18 -29.12 0.67
C PRO A 323 -27.05 -28.78 -0.30
N LEU A 324 -26.16 -27.87 0.11
CA LEU A 324 -24.98 -27.45 -0.67
C LEU A 324 -24.07 -28.64 -1.01
N ILE A 325 -23.83 -29.51 -0.03
CA ILE A 325 -22.95 -30.69 -0.14
C ILE A 325 -23.78 -31.94 0.13
N VAL A 326 -23.66 -32.91 -0.76
CA VAL A 326 -24.24 -34.26 -0.63
C VAL A 326 -23.10 -35.25 -0.68
N HIS A 327 -22.99 -36.13 0.30
CA HIS A 327 -21.92 -37.13 0.33
C HIS A 327 -22.44 -38.51 0.73
N THR A 328 -21.61 -39.54 0.52
CA THR A 328 -21.90 -40.90 1.02
C THR A 328 -22.20 -40.87 2.52
N ALA A 329 -23.25 -41.56 2.94
CA ALA A 329 -23.67 -41.62 4.33
C ALA A 329 -22.58 -42.21 5.25
N GLY A 330 -22.40 -41.64 6.43
CA GLY A 330 -21.39 -42.06 7.41
C GLY A 330 -19.98 -41.51 7.17
N LEU A 331 -19.81 -40.61 6.20
CA LEU A 331 -18.57 -39.90 5.92
C LEU A 331 -18.56 -38.55 6.65
N ASP A 332 -17.53 -38.29 7.46
CA ASP A 332 -17.33 -37.01 8.15
C ASP A 332 -16.57 -36.06 7.23
N VAL A 333 -17.27 -35.10 6.63
CA VAL A 333 -16.73 -34.20 5.60
C VAL A 333 -16.63 -32.79 6.17
N ASP A 334 -15.41 -32.28 6.29
CA ASP A 334 -15.16 -30.87 6.64
C ASP A 334 -14.98 -30.03 5.38
N TYR A 335 -15.54 -28.83 5.34
CA TYR A 335 -15.45 -27.94 4.18
C TYR A 335 -15.20 -26.49 4.56
N GLY A 336 -14.59 -25.75 3.64
CA GLY A 336 -14.35 -24.31 3.78
C GLY A 336 -14.16 -23.63 2.44
N PHE A 337 -14.48 -22.34 2.40
CA PHE A 337 -14.32 -21.46 1.26
C PHE A 337 -13.22 -20.44 1.55
N ALA A 338 -12.18 -20.39 0.72
CA ALA A 338 -11.23 -19.29 0.71
C ALA A 338 -11.65 -18.27 -0.35
N ILE A 339 -11.88 -17.01 0.06
CA ILE A 339 -12.43 -15.93 -0.76
C ILE A 339 -11.41 -14.80 -0.84
N ARG A 340 -11.03 -14.39 -2.05
CA ARG A 340 -10.15 -13.24 -2.28
C ARG A 340 -10.70 -12.32 -3.36
N GLN A 341 -10.71 -11.02 -3.10
CA GLN A 341 -11.00 -10.03 -4.14
C GLN A 341 -9.78 -9.92 -5.05
N ALA A 342 -10.00 -9.94 -6.36
CA ALA A 342 -8.96 -9.91 -7.35
C ALA A 342 -9.13 -8.70 -8.29
N THR A 343 -8.06 -8.34 -9.00
CA THR A 343 -8.16 -7.36 -10.09
C THR A 343 -8.55 -8.07 -11.38
N ARG A 344 -9.16 -7.33 -12.32
CA ARG A 344 -9.54 -7.84 -13.65
C ARG A 344 -8.40 -8.64 -14.32
N ARG A 345 -7.18 -8.10 -14.27
CA ARG A 345 -5.99 -8.68 -14.88
C ARG A 345 -5.59 -10.01 -14.23
N ALA A 346 -5.60 -10.09 -12.91
CA ALA A 346 -5.24 -11.31 -12.17
C ALA A 346 -6.24 -12.47 -12.37
N VAL A 347 -7.47 -12.18 -12.80
CA VAL A 347 -8.50 -13.18 -13.12
C VAL A 347 -8.47 -13.57 -14.60
N GLU A 348 -8.19 -12.63 -15.50
CA GLU A 348 -8.13 -12.86 -16.96
C GLU A 348 -6.79 -13.50 -17.42
N GLU A 349 -5.65 -13.18 -16.77
CA GLU A 349 -4.31 -13.65 -17.19
C GLU A 349 -3.83 -14.91 -16.46
N GLY A 350 -4.60 -15.44 -15.50
CA GLY A 350 -4.31 -16.72 -14.86
C GLY A 350 -2.98 -16.77 -14.08
N GLU A 351 -2.61 -15.71 -13.36
CA GLU A 351 -1.46 -15.75 -12.46
C GLU A 351 -1.64 -16.88 -11.42
N GLU A 352 -0.78 -17.90 -11.51
CA GLU A 352 -0.60 -18.95 -10.52
C GLU A 352 0.19 -18.36 -9.35
N GLU A 353 -0.51 -17.96 -8.28
CA GLU A 353 0.12 -17.64 -7.00
C GLU A 353 0.08 -18.87 -6.10
N GLU A 354 1.27 -19.32 -5.66
CA GLU A 354 1.42 -20.28 -4.57
C GLU A 354 0.73 -19.76 -3.31
N ASP A 355 -0.24 -20.53 -2.80
CA ASP A 355 -0.88 -20.31 -1.51
C ASP A 355 0.16 -20.45 -0.39
N VAL A 356 0.78 -19.34 0.02
CA VAL A 356 1.50 -19.28 1.29
C VAL A 356 0.48 -19.07 2.41
N ALA A 357 -0.21 -20.15 2.80
CA ALA A 357 -0.93 -20.19 4.08
C ALA A 357 0.12 -20.22 5.21
N LEU A 358 0.37 -19.06 5.81
CA LEU A 358 1.33 -18.91 6.92
C LEU A 358 0.68 -19.42 8.22
N THR A 359 1.05 -20.64 8.63
CA THR A 359 0.68 -21.21 9.93
C THR A 359 1.30 -20.37 11.05
N ALA A 360 0.52 -20.08 12.10
CA ALA A 360 1.01 -19.41 13.31
C ALA A 360 2.10 -20.28 13.98
N GLY A 361 3.29 -19.70 14.15
CA GLY A 361 4.44 -20.35 14.79
C GLY A 361 5.74 -19.64 14.44
N ARG A 362 6.65 -19.52 15.42
CA ARG A 362 8.03 -19.01 15.25
C ARG A 362 8.66 -19.68 14.02
N ARG A 363 8.86 -18.92 12.94
CA ARG A 363 9.69 -19.41 11.83
C ARG A 363 11.16 -19.33 12.24
N PRO A 364 11.94 -20.42 12.13
CA PRO A 364 13.39 -20.31 12.19
C PRO A 364 13.88 -19.53 10.96
N VAL A 365 14.96 -18.79 11.17
CA VAL A 365 15.72 -18.01 10.19
C VAL A 365 15.72 -18.68 8.81
N VAL A 366 15.08 -18.06 7.82
CA VAL A 366 15.21 -18.49 6.41
C VAL A 366 16.61 -18.07 5.93
N ARG A 367 17.60 -18.92 6.17
CA ARG A 367 18.91 -18.83 5.51
C ARG A 367 18.73 -19.28 4.06
N GLY A 368 18.29 -18.38 3.19
CA GLY A 368 18.50 -18.56 1.75
C GLY A 368 19.99 -18.65 1.47
N ALA A 369 20.41 -19.57 0.59
CA ALA A 369 21.81 -19.72 0.19
C ALA A 369 22.43 -18.35 -0.14
N GLY A 370 23.31 -17.86 0.76
CA GLY A 370 24.06 -16.61 0.59
C GLY A 370 23.33 -15.27 0.78
N ARG A 371 22.10 -15.21 1.31
CA ARG A 371 21.38 -13.93 1.52
C ARG A 371 21.67 -13.34 2.90
N GLN A 372 22.13 -12.08 2.97
CA GLN A 372 22.31 -11.33 4.22
C GLN A 372 21.08 -11.49 5.14
N PRO A 373 21.26 -11.75 6.46
CA PRO A 373 20.17 -12.26 7.29
C PRO A 373 19.15 -11.15 7.57
N VAL A 374 17.99 -11.24 6.93
CA VAL A 374 16.77 -10.63 7.48
C VAL A 374 16.25 -11.60 8.51
N GLU A 375 16.15 -11.15 9.75
CA GLU A 375 15.47 -11.93 10.78
C GLU A 375 14.01 -11.49 10.76
N THR A 376 13.15 -12.40 10.30
CA THR A 376 11.70 -12.20 10.32
C THR A 376 11.15 -12.91 11.54
N HIS A 377 10.65 -12.13 12.49
CA HIS A 377 9.93 -12.64 13.64
C HIS A 377 8.47 -12.27 13.49
N SER A 378 7.56 -13.23 13.57
CA SER A 378 6.13 -12.96 13.45
C SER A 378 5.31 -13.69 14.49
N THR A 379 4.26 -13.04 14.95
CA THR A 379 3.18 -13.64 15.73
C THR A 379 1.87 -13.37 15.01
N TYR A 380 1.09 -14.42 14.84
CA TYR A 380 -0.22 -14.36 14.19
C TYR A 380 -1.25 -14.91 15.16
N VAL A 381 -2.35 -14.18 15.32
CA VAL A 381 -3.46 -14.53 16.20
C VAL A 381 -4.65 -14.91 15.33
N SER A 382 -5.44 -15.89 15.78
CA SER A 382 -6.59 -16.43 15.03
C SER A 382 -7.68 -15.38 14.76
N GLU A 383 -7.88 -14.46 15.71
CA GLU A 383 -8.82 -13.34 15.63
C GLU A 383 -8.08 -12.02 15.96
N PRO A 384 -7.36 -11.43 15.00
CA PRO A 384 -6.52 -10.27 15.26
C PRO A 384 -7.36 -8.97 15.29
N VAL A 385 -7.20 -8.17 16.35
CA VAL A 385 -7.81 -6.85 16.50
C VAL A 385 -7.12 -5.82 15.59
N ALA A 386 -5.81 -5.98 15.37
CA ALA A 386 -5.01 -5.10 14.52
C ALA A 386 -3.82 -5.84 13.90
N SER A 387 -3.18 -5.20 12.92
CA SER A 387 -1.97 -5.68 12.25
C SER A 387 -0.87 -4.61 12.30
N VAL A 388 0.32 -5.02 12.76
CA VAL A 388 1.49 -4.16 12.90
C VAL A 388 2.66 -4.76 12.13
N VAL A 389 3.30 -3.93 11.31
CA VAL A 389 4.56 -4.26 10.65
C VAL A 389 5.65 -3.37 11.21
N LEU A 390 6.64 -3.98 11.87
CA LEU A 390 7.81 -3.32 12.41
C LEU A 390 9.02 -3.63 11.54
N ILE A 391 9.77 -2.60 11.14
CA ILE A 391 10.99 -2.71 10.36
C ILE A 391 12.12 -2.03 11.13
N ALA A 392 13.22 -2.74 11.37
CA ALA A 392 14.39 -2.21 12.06
C ALA A 392 15.70 -2.49 11.30
N ASP A 393 16.61 -1.50 11.26
CA ASP A 393 17.93 -1.61 10.60
C ASP A 393 19.07 -2.07 11.52
N GLN A 394 18.74 -2.49 12.73
CA GLN A 394 19.68 -2.93 13.76
C GLN A 394 19.25 -4.26 14.36
N SER A 395 20.22 -5.06 14.81
CA SER A 395 19.96 -6.29 15.55
C SER A 395 19.28 -5.95 16.87
N VAL A 396 18.11 -6.52 17.10
CA VAL A 396 17.30 -6.29 18.31
C VAL A 396 17.61 -7.43 19.28
N PRO A 397 17.91 -7.16 20.56
CA PRO A 397 18.12 -8.21 21.54
C PRO A 397 16.91 -9.16 21.60
N GLU A 398 17.15 -10.47 21.70
CA GLU A 398 16.06 -11.48 21.73
C GLU A 398 15.04 -11.19 22.84
N ALA A 399 15.48 -10.71 24.01
CA ALA A 399 14.60 -10.32 25.11
C ALA A 399 13.61 -9.20 24.73
N VAL A 400 14.01 -8.28 23.85
CA VAL A 400 13.15 -7.19 23.38
C VAL A 400 12.17 -7.70 22.33
N THR A 401 12.65 -8.51 21.39
CA THR A 401 11.82 -9.15 20.36
C THR A 401 10.75 -10.04 20.98
N ASP A 402 11.12 -10.86 21.96
CA ASP A 402 10.20 -11.77 22.65
C ASP A 402 9.16 -11.02 23.48
N ARG A 403 9.56 -9.92 24.11
CA ARG A 403 8.63 -9.04 24.82
C ARG A 403 7.60 -8.43 23.87
N ILE A 404 8.04 -7.85 22.75
CA ILE A 404 7.14 -7.24 21.74
C ILE A 404 6.16 -8.28 21.18
N LEU A 405 6.65 -9.47 20.81
CA LEU A 405 5.79 -10.51 20.24
C LEU A 405 4.85 -11.15 21.27
N GLY A 406 5.28 -11.27 22.52
CA GLY A 406 4.45 -11.73 23.63
C GLY A 406 3.31 -10.75 23.90
N GLU A 407 3.63 -9.46 24.08
CA GLU A 407 2.63 -8.41 24.28
C GLU A 407 1.68 -8.28 23.09
N ALA A 408 2.17 -8.45 21.85
CA ALA A 408 1.34 -8.46 20.66
C ALA A 408 0.37 -9.64 20.64
N HIS A 409 0.83 -10.83 21.03
CA HIS A 409 0.00 -12.02 21.11
C HIS A 409 -1.10 -11.87 22.18
N ASP A 410 -0.72 -11.41 23.38
CA ASP A 410 -1.65 -11.17 24.50
C ASP A 410 -2.71 -10.11 24.17
N ALA A 411 -2.35 -9.12 23.35
CA ALA A 411 -3.25 -8.08 22.87
C ALA A 411 -4.05 -8.46 21.61
N ALA A 412 -3.94 -9.71 21.13
CA ALA A 412 -4.56 -10.17 19.89
C ALA A 412 -4.16 -9.33 18.64
N ILE A 413 -2.90 -8.94 18.54
CA ILE A 413 -2.35 -8.14 17.42
C ILE A 413 -1.48 -9.03 16.53
N ASN A 414 -1.75 -9.06 15.23
CA ASN A 414 -0.83 -9.64 14.26
C ASN A 414 0.41 -8.75 14.17
N CYS A 415 1.58 -9.28 14.51
CA CYS A 415 2.81 -8.49 14.50
C CYS A 415 3.88 -9.19 13.66
N VAL A 416 4.45 -8.46 12.71
CA VAL A 416 5.59 -8.89 11.89
C VAL A 416 6.75 -7.94 12.12
N LEU A 417 7.82 -8.43 12.72
CA LEU A 417 9.07 -7.73 12.93
C LEU A 417 10.11 -8.19 11.90
N LEU A 418 10.62 -7.24 11.13
CA LEU A 418 11.66 -7.43 10.12
C LEU A 418 12.91 -6.70 10.59
N THR A 419 13.94 -7.42 11.02
CA THR A 419 15.24 -6.82 11.38
C THR A 419 16.27 -7.14 10.30
N ALA A 420 17.15 -6.19 10.00
CA ALA A 420 18.28 -6.42 9.11
C ALA A 420 19.47 -5.55 9.50
N ARG A 421 20.70 -6.09 9.41
CA ARG A 421 21.94 -5.41 9.85
C ARG A 421 22.75 -4.90 8.66
N PHE A 422 23.20 -3.65 8.72
CA PHE A 422 23.98 -3.04 7.65
C PHE A 422 25.12 -2.13 8.15
N GLU A 423 26.17 -2.01 7.35
CA GLU A 423 27.35 -1.17 7.65
C GLU A 423 27.37 0.17 6.92
N SER A 424 26.68 0.34 5.77
CA SER A 424 26.64 1.61 5.03
C SER A 424 25.22 2.16 4.87
N ARG A 425 25.08 3.49 4.82
CA ARG A 425 23.79 4.17 4.68
C ARG A 425 23.12 3.96 3.32
N TYR A 426 23.87 4.02 2.23
CA TYR A 426 23.31 3.80 0.88
C TYR A 426 22.82 2.35 0.70
N PHE A 427 23.55 1.35 1.23
CA PHE A 427 23.07 -0.03 1.20
C PHE A 427 21.81 -0.22 2.06
N ARG A 428 21.70 0.47 3.20
CA ARG A 428 20.49 0.47 4.03
C ARG A 428 19.27 0.96 3.24
N GLU A 429 19.37 2.10 2.58
CA GLU A 429 18.25 2.69 1.82
C GLU A 429 17.76 1.74 0.72
N SER A 430 18.62 1.34 -0.22
CA SER A 430 18.22 0.46 -1.34
C SER A 430 17.79 -0.93 -0.88
N TYR A 431 18.25 -1.38 0.29
CA TYR A 431 17.79 -2.63 0.87
C TYR A 431 16.42 -2.49 1.53
N LEU A 432 16.22 -1.46 2.36
CA LEU A 432 14.95 -1.17 3.02
C LEU A 432 13.86 -0.93 1.98
N GLU A 433 14.14 -0.22 0.89
CA GLU A 433 13.22 -0.08 -0.26
C GLU A 433 12.83 -1.44 -0.84
N ARG A 434 13.81 -2.35 -1.03
CA ARG A 434 13.54 -3.71 -1.51
C ARG A 434 12.76 -4.52 -0.49
N LEU A 435 13.07 -4.43 0.79
CA LEU A 435 12.37 -5.14 1.87
C LEU A 435 10.92 -4.66 1.99
N VAL A 436 10.68 -3.35 1.93
CA VAL A 436 9.35 -2.74 1.87
C VAL A 436 8.61 -3.17 0.61
N ALA A 437 9.28 -3.18 -0.54
CA ALA A 437 8.70 -3.61 -1.81
C ALA A 437 8.34 -5.11 -1.85
N THR A 438 9.20 -5.98 -1.31
CA THR A 438 8.97 -7.43 -1.25
C THR A 438 7.84 -7.77 -0.27
N ASN A 439 7.71 -7.02 0.82
CA ASN A 439 6.67 -7.21 1.84
C ASN A 439 5.47 -6.27 1.66
N LEU A 440 5.29 -5.71 0.46
CA LEU A 440 4.21 -4.77 0.16
C LEU A 440 2.79 -5.29 0.50
N PRO A 441 2.46 -6.58 0.29
CA PRO A 441 1.17 -7.12 0.69
C PRO A 441 0.92 -7.03 2.20
N LEU A 442 1.94 -7.26 3.03
CA LEU A 442 1.85 -7.14 4.49
C LEU A 442 1.69 -5.68 4.90
N ILE A 443 2.45 -4.77 4.28
CA ILE A 443 2.42 -3.33 4.58
C ILE A 443 1.05 -2.72 4.20
N ARG A 444 0.45 -3.15 3.09
CA ARG A 444 -0.90 -2.69 2.68
C ARG A 444 -2.02 -3.13 3.61
N GLN A 445 -1.83 -4.24 4.33
CA GLN A 445 -2.81 -4.78 5.28
C GLN A 445 -2.53 -4.32 6.71
N ALA A 446 -1.45 -3.56 6.95
CA ALA A 446 -1.04 -3.12 8.26
C ALA A 446 -1.84 -1.89 8.70
N HIS A 447 -2.38 -1.93 9.92
CA HIS A 447 -2.97 -0.76 10.56
C HIS A 447 -1.89 0.22 11.05
N VAL A 448 -0.75 -0.31 11.51
CA VAL A 448 0.43 0.48 11.87
C VAL A 448 1.67 -0.05 11.17
N VAL A 449 2.41 0.86 10.53
CA VAL A 449 3.72 0.59 9.94
C VAL A 449 4.76 1.37 10.74
N LEU A 450 5.62 0.66 11.46
CA LEU A 450 6.68 1.25 12.28
C LEU A 450 8.03 0.96 11.63
N VAL A 451 8.76 2.02 11.25
CA VAL A 451 10.11 1.93 10.68
C VAL A 451 11.08 2.63 11.62
N ALA A 452 11.94 1.85 12.27
CA ALA A 452 12.96 2.34 13.19
C ALA A 452 14.35 2.16 12.56
N THR A 453 14.95 3.26 12.13
CA THR A 453 16.29 3.25 11.54
C THR A 453 17.25 4.13 12.32
N ALA A 454 18.56 3.85 12.24
CA ALA A 454 19.56 4.69 12.91
C ALA A 454 19.57 6.12 12.35
N ASP A 455 19.34 6.26 11.03
CA ASP A 455 19.31 7.55 10.31
C ASP A 455 17.97 7.76 9.59
N ASP A 456 17.92 8.72 8.67
CA ASP A 456 16.78 9.05 7.80
C ASP A 456 16.42 7.97 6.75
N ALA A 457 17.24 6.92 6.58
CA ALA A 457 17.08 5.90 5.54
C ALA A 457 15.69 5.21 5.54
N GLY A 458 15.08 5.01 6.71
CA GLY A 458 13.73 4.43 6.82
C GLY A 458 12.65 5.32 6.21
N LEU A 459 12.76 6.64 6.39
CA LEU A 459 11.83 7.59 5.79
C LEU A 459 11.99 7.62 4.25
N TYR A 460 13.22 7.56 3.74
CA TYR A 460 13.48 7.45 2.30
C TYR A 460 12.88 6.17 1.70
N ALA A 461 13.05 5.04 2.37
CA ALA A 461 12.46 3.78 1.93
C ALA A 461 10.92 3.85 1.86
N LEU A 462 10.29 4.54 2.81
CA LEU A 462 8.85 4.81 2.79
C LEU A 462 8.46 5.76 1.66
N LEU A 463 9.25 6.80 1.40
CA LEU A 463 9.02 7.72 0.27
C LEU A 463 9.07 7.00 -1.09
N GLY A 464 9.88 5.96 -1.22
CA GLY A 464 9.93 5.07 -2.39
C GLY A 464 8.60 4.35 -2.69
N LEU A 465 7.71 4.19 -1.71
CA LEU A 465 6.34 3.70 -1.97
C LEU A 465 5.54 4.67 -2.85
N GLY A 466 5.85 5.97 -2.76
CA GLY A 466 5.26 7.01 -3.61
C GLY A 466 5.69 6.91 -5.08
N GLU A 467 6.93 6.47 -5.35
CA GLU A 467 7.40 6.19 -6.74
C GLU A 467 6.56 5.08 -7.38
N ARG A 468 6.11 4.12 -6.57
CA ARG A 468 5.27 2.99 -6.98
C ARG A 468 3.77 3.28 -6.92
N ASN A 469 3.39 4.52 -6.60
CA ASN A 469 2.00 4.98 -6.47
C ASN A 469 1.16 4.09 -5.52
N VAL A 470 1.77 3.63 -4.43
CA VAL A 470 1.09 2.84 -3.40
C VAL A 470 0.37 3.80 -2.46
N ARG A 471 -0.92 3.55 -2.24
CA ARG A 471 -1.71 4.23 -1.21
C ARG A 471 -1.83 3.32 0.01
N LEU A 472 -1.72 3.93 1.19
CA LEU A 472 -1.94 3.27 2.47
C LEU A 472 -3.05 4.02 3.19
N ASP A 473 -4.24 3.99 2.58
CA ASP A 473 -5.44 4.59 3.15
C ASP A 473 -5.71 3.89 4.50
N ASP A 474 -5.96 4.66 5.56
CA ASP A 474 -6.18 4.22 6.96
C ASP A 474 -4.96 3.71 7.76
N ALA A 475 -3.79 3.50 7.14
CA ALA A 475 -2.59 3.10 7.88
C ALA A 475 -1.97 4.29 8.64
N ARG A 476 -1.51 4.05 9.86
CA ARG A 476 -0.68 5.00 10.62
C ARG A 476 0.79 4.64 10.48
N ILE A 477 1.62 5.62 10.14
CA ILE A 477 3.04 5.41 9.89
C ILE A 477 3.86 6.06 11.00
N ILE A 478 4.70 5.27 11.67
CA ILE A 478 5.68 5.77 12.62
C ILE A 478 7.05 5.59 11.98
N ALA A 479 7.80 6.67 11.75
CA ALA A 479 9.18 6.60 11.28
C ALA A 479 10.12 7.26 12.27
N ALA A 480 11.06 6.49 12.82
CA ALA A 480 12.07 6.96 13.75
C ALA A 480 13.46 6.93 13.09
N GLY A 481 14.20 8.04 13.22
CA GLY A 481 15.54 8.15 12.66
C GLY A 481 16.20 9.49 12.98
N ALA A 482 17.53 9.49 13.04
CA ALA A 482 18.30 10.72 13.23
C ALA A 482 18.15 11.64 12.00
N MET A 483 17.37 12.70 12.14
CA MET A 483 17.19 13.71 11.10
C MET A 483 17.02 15.11 11.72
N GLY A 484 17.03 16.15 10.91
CA GLY A 484 16.74 17.50 11.38
C GLY A 484 15.23 17.75 11.41
N ARG A 485 14.69 18.29 12.51
CA ARG A 485 13.26 18.67 12.61
C ARG A 485 12.69 19.42 11.39
N PRO A 486 13.37 20.42 10.80
CA PRO A 486 12.87 21.08 9.59
C PRO A 486 12.84 20.15 8.36
N ALA A 487 13.79 19.22 8.23
CA ALA A 487 13.81 18.22 7.17
C ALA A 487 12.71 17.17 7.37
N ALA A 488 12.51 16.70 8.60
CA ALA A 488 11.42 15.80 8.99
C ALA A 488 10.06 16.36 8.60
N LEU A 489 9.80 17.63 8.89
CA LEU A 489 8.53 18.29 8.54
C LEU A 489 8.27 18.30 7.02
N MET A 490 9.29 18.62 6.23
CA MET A 490 9.18 18.68 4.77
C MET A 490 9.01 17.29 4.15
N LEU A 491 9.88 16.35 4.49
CA LEU A 491 9.87 14.99 3.95
C LEU A 491 8.66 14.18 4.43
N GLY A 492 8.26 14.36 5.69
CA GLY A 492 7.03 13.77 6.23
C GLY A 492 5.77 14.31 5.57
N SER A 493 5.70 15.62 5.31
CA SER A 493 4.56 16.19 4.59
C SER A 493 4.52 15.71 3.14
N LEU A 494 5.68 15.50 2.53
CA LEU A 494 5.81 14.90 1.20
C LEU A 494 5.34 13.43 1.21
N LEU A 495 5.73 12.63 2.22
CA LEU A 495 5.22 11.28 2.44
C LEU A 495 3.69 11.26 2.56
N TYR A 496 3.15 12.14 3.40
CA TYR A 496 1.71 12.30 3.61
C TYR A 496 0.97 12.60 2.29
N HIS A 497 1.54 13.46 1.44
CA HIS A 497 0.95 13.82 0.15
C HIS A 497 1.13 12.73 -0.93
N LEU A 498 2.12 11.85 -0.80
CA LEU A 498 2.36 10.77 -1.75
C LEU A 498 1.49 9.54 -1.47
N ILE A 499 1.36 9.16 -0.20
CA ILE A 499 0.78 7.86 0.19
C ILE A 499 -0.63 7.99 0.80
N HIS A 500 -1.03 9.20 1.22
CA HIS A 500 -2.29 9.48 1.93
C HIS A 500 -2.54 8.60 3.18
N PRO A 501 -1.56 8.44 4.08
CA PRO A 501 -1.77 7.73 5.36
C PRO A 501 -2.73 8.50 6.28
N GLY A 502 -3.36 7.80 7.22
CA GLY A 502 -4.24 8.42 8.21
C GLY A 502 -3.49 9.39 9.13
N GLU A 503 -2.31 8.98 9.60
CA GLU A 503 -1.44 9.77 10.48
C GLU A 503 0.03 9.39 10.24
N VAL A 504 0.95 10.36 10.23
CA VAL A 504 2.40 10.12 10.17
C VAL A 504 3.06 10.71 11.41
N VAL A 505 3.77 9.88 12.15
CA VAL A 505 4.52 10.26 13.35
C VAL A 505 6.00 10.11 13.06
N LEU A 506 6.73 11.22 13.11
CA LEU A 506 8.18 11.23 12.89
C LEU A 506 8.91 11.45 14.21
N VAL A 507 9.78 10.52 14.59
CA VAL A 507 10.65 10.66 15.74
C VAL A 507 12.02 11.07 15.26
N ASN A 508 12.43 12.30 15.62
CA ASN A 508 13.57 13.00 15.01
C ASN A 508 14.95 12.59 15.61
N HIS A 509 14.99 11.52 16.39
CA HIS A 509 16.18 11.00 17.04
C HIS A 509 16.15 9.47 17.02
N ARG A 510 17.31 8.86 17.27
CA ARG A 510 17.39 7.40 17.43
C ARG A 510 16.61 7.03 18.69
N ALA A 511 15.53 6.29 18.51
CA ALA A 511 14.68 5.80 19.59
C ALA A 511 14.74 4.27 19.63
N ASP A 512 14.71 3.72 20.84
CA ASP A 512 14.63 2.28 21.04
C ASP A 512 13.27 1.75 20.56
N LEU A 513 13.24 0.49 20.12
CA LEU A 513 12.03 -0.14 19.58
C LEU A 513 10.91 -0.30 20.62
N LEU A 514 11.24 -0.49 21.90
CA LEU A 514 10.26 -0.70 22.97
C LEU A 514 9.35 0.53 23.18
N PRO A 515 9.87 1.75 23.41
CA PRO A 515 9.01 2.94 23.48
C PRO A 515 8.16 3.19 22.24
N LEU A 516 8.70 2.90 21.04
CA LEU A 516 7.96 3.06 19.80
C LEU A 516 6.84 2.01 19.66
N TRP A 517 7.09 0.78 20.11
CA TRP A 517 6.07 -0.28 20.19
C TRP A 517 4.95 0.09 21.15
N GLU A 518 5.27 0.59 22.34
CA GLU A 518 4.27 1.01 23.32
C GLU A 518 3.39 2.15 22.78
N LEU A 519 4.00 3.11 22.09
CA LEU A 519 3.26 4.18 21.40
C LEU A 519 2.31 3.62 20.33
N ALA A 520 2.75 2.65 19.53
CA ALA A 520 1.91 1.99 18.52
C ALA A 520 0.77 1.19 19.15
N ARG A 521 1.07 0.43 20.21
CA ARG A 521 0.14 -0.44 20.92
C ARG A 521 -0.96 0.35 21.63
N ALA A 522 -0.59 1.38 22.39
CA ALA A 522 -1.54 2.24 23.10
C ALA A 522 -2.49 2.96 22.12
N ASN A 523 -1.97 3.40 20.98
CA ASN A 523 -2.83 4.00 19.95
C ASN A 523 -3.84 3.00 19.35
N LEU A 524 -3.43 1.75 19.13
CA LEU A 524 -4.26 0.71 18.55
C LEU A 524 -5.33 0.18 19.52
N ILE A 525 -4.98 0.03 20.80
CA ILE A 525 -5.86 -0.57 21.82
C ILE A 525 -6.71 0.49 22.51
N ASP A 526 -6.07 1.57 22.98
CA ASP A 526 -6.71 2.59 23.82
C ASP A 526 -7.29 3.75 23.00
N GLY A 527 -6.99 3.81 21.69
CA GLY A 527 -7.42 4.88 20.79
C GLY A 527 -6.81 6.26 21.12
N THR A 528 -5.81 6.31 22.00
CA THR A 528 -5.17 7.56 22.41
C THR A 528 -4.45 8.23 21.24
N PRO A 529 -4.63 9.53 20.99
CA PRO A 529 -3.89 10.24 19.94
C PRO A 529 -2.38 10.08 20.12
N MET A 530 -1.65 9.73 19.05
CA MET A 530 -0.21 9.44 19.14
C MET A 530 0.61 10.62 19.67
N ALA A 531 0.15 11.86 19.47
CA ALA A 531 0.79 13.06 20.01
C ALA A 531 0.76 13.14 21.55
N GLU A 532 -0.30 12.63 22.18
CA GLU A 532 -0.42 12.61 23.64
C GLU A 532 0.44 11.51 24.24
N GLU A 533 0.43 10.33 23.64
CA GLU A 533 1.22 9.20 24.09
C GLU A 533 2.73 9.45 23.91
N ALA A 534 3.15 10.07 22.79
CA ALA A 534 4.53 10.50 22.59
C ALA A 534 5.03 11.41 23.72
N ARG A 535 4.20 12.34 24.20
CA ARG A 535 4.54 13.22 25.33
C ARG A 535 4.68 12.46 26.65
N ARG A 536 3.87 11.44 26.90
CA ARG A 536 3.96 10.60 28.11
C ARG A 536 5.27 9.84 28.18
N TRP A 537 5.73 9.34 27.03
CA TRP A 537 7.01 8.64 26.91
C TRP A 537 8.21 9.58 26.71
N ASN A 538 8.01 10.89 26.81
CA ASN A 538 9.04 11.92 26.58
C ASN A 538 9.72 11.81 25.20
N ILE A 539 8.96 11.38 24.20
CA ILE A 539 9.40 11.25 22.80
C ILE A 539 9.05 12.55 22.08
N ASP A 540 10.07 13.29 21.64
CA ASP A 540 9.90 14.43 20.73
C ASP A 540 9.48 13.95 19.33
N ALA A 541 8.17 13.73 19.18
CA ALA A 541 7.54 13.27 17.95
C ALA A 541 6.86 14.42 17.19
N LEU A 542 7.09 14.47 15.89
CA LEU A 542 6.41 15.36 14.97
C LEU A 542 5.25 14.60 14.32
N VAL A 543 4.03 14.97 14.69
CA VAL A 543 2.81 14.35 14.16
C VAL A 543 2.28 15.17 12.98
N LEU A 544 1.99 14.51 11.87
CA LEU A 544 1.48 15.05 10.61
C LEU A 544 0.13 14.38 10.31
N GLY A 545 -0.93 15.17 10.18
CA GLY A 545 -2.32 14.70 10.02
C GLY A 545 -3.32 15.86 10.12
N GLU A 546 -4.60 15.57 10.35
CA GLU A 546 -5.66 16.58 10.44
C GLU A 546 -5.39 17.64 11.52
N ALA A 547 -4.90 17.20 12.69
CA ALA A 547 -4.55 18.03 13.85
C ALA A 547 -3.03 18.28 14.01
N GLY A 548 -2.20 17.83 13.06
CA GLY A 548 -0.73 17.82 13.16
C GLY A 548 -0.03 19.10 12.68
N ALA A 549 1.32 19.07 12.72
CA ALA A 549 2.16 20.15 12.20
C ALA A 549 1.96 20.32 10.68
N ARG A 550 1.83 21.57 10.21
CA ARG A 550 1.63 21.88 8.78
C ARG A 550 2.81 22.67 8.23
N LEU A 551 3.16 22.40 6.97
CA LEU A 551 4.16 23.19 6.27
C LEU A 551 3.71 24.65 6.07
N PRO A 552 4.65 25.62 6.22
CA PRO A 552 4.41 27.01 5.87
C PRO A 552 3.90 27.16 4.43
N ALA A 553 2.96 28.08 4.21
CA ALA A 553 2.29 28.24 2.92
C ALA A 553 3.26 28.46 1.74
N TRP A 554 4.36 29.20 1.97
CA TRP A 554 5.38 29.48 0.96
C TRP A 554 6.19 28.25 0.53
N ARG A 555 6.23 27.17 1.34
CA ARG A 555 6.94 25.90 1.02
C ARG A 555 6.08 24.86 0.31
N ARG A 556 4.75 25.00 0.39
CA ARG A 556 3.82 24.11 -0.30
C ARG A 556 4.07 23.97 -1.82
N PRO A 557 4.35 25.03 -2.60
CA PRO A 557 4.60 24.85 -4.03
C PRO A 557 5.80 23.95 -4.32
N LEU A 558 6.87 24.08 -3.53
CA LEU A 558 8.06 23.24 -3.63
C LEU A 558 7.72 21.77 -3.32
N MET A 559 6.98 21.51 -2.25
CA MET A 559 6.51 20.15 -1.90
C MET A 559 5.70 19.53 -3.05
N HIS A 560 4.79 20.28 -3.68
CA HIS A 560 4.00 19.77 -4.82
C HIS A 560 4.89 19.48 -6.03
N LEU A 561 5.93 20.30 -6.28
CA LEU A 561 6.89 20.04 -7.35
C LEU A 561 7.65 18.73 -7.11
N TRP A 562 8.16 18.52 -5.89
CA TRP A 562 8.80 17.28 -5.50
C TRP A 562 7.86 16.08 -5.60
N ALA A 563 6.63 16.21 -5.11
CA ALA A 563 5.64 15.14 -5.21
C ALA A 563 5.32 14.78 -6.67
N ARG A 564 5.28 15.75 -7.59
CA ARG A 564 5.16 15.48 -9.03
C ARG A 564 6.38 14.77 -9.59
N ALA A 565 7.60 15.16 -9.19
CA ALA A 565 8.82 14.50 -9.62
C ALA A 565 8.86 13.02 -9.19
N VAL A 566 8.51 12.74 -7.94
CA VAL A 566 8.44 11.37 -7.41
C VAL A 566 7.34 10.57 -8.12
N ARG A 567 6.15 11.15 -8.33
CA ARG A 567 5.07 10.51 -9.10
C ARG A 567 5.43 10.28 -10.58
N ALA A 568 6.34 11.08 -11.13
CA ALA A 568 6.91 10.89 -12.46
C ALA A 568 8.04 9.82 -12.48
N GLN A 569 8.20 9.06 -11.40
CA GLN A 569 9.20 7.99 -11.23
C GLN A 569 10.65 8.47 -11.32
N VAL A 570 10.91 9.71 -10.92
CA VAL A 570 12.28 10.19 -10.75
C VAL A 570 12.83 9.64 -9.43
N PRO A 571 13.90 8.82 -9.45
CA PRO A 571 14.45 8.22 -8.23
C PRO A 571 14.90 9.28 -7.23
N LEU A 572 14.45 9.18 -5.98
CA LEU A 572 14.83 10.12 -4.90
C LEU A 572 16.34 10.14 -4.64
N SER A 573 16.99 8.98 -4.76
CA SER A 573 18.44 8.84 -4.66
C SER A 573 19.17 9.66 -5.74
N ALA A 574 18.67 9.67 -6.98
CA ALA A 574 19.26 10.46 -8.07
C ALA A 574 19.12 11.97 -7.80
N LEU A 575 17.96 12.42 -7.33
CA LEU A 575 17.73 13.81 -6.95
C LEU A 575 18.68 14.25 -5.82
N THR A 576 18.85 13.39 -4.82
CA THR A 576 19.75 13.63 -3.70
C THR A 576 21.20 13.74 -4.16
N LEU A 577 21.67 12.86 -5.06
CA LEU A 577 23.03 12.91 -5.63
C LEU A 577 23.28 14.20 -6.44
N ILE A 578 22.29 14.63 -7.25
CA ILE A 578 22.38 15.87 -8.03
C ILE A 578 22.51 17.09 -7.10
N LEU A 579 21.74 17.13 -6.02
CA LEU A 579 21.79 18.24 -5.06
C LEU A 579 23.03 18.23 -4.15
N ILE A 580 23.63 17.06 -3.91
CA ILE A 580 24.86 16.95 -3.10
C ILE A 580 26.10 17.34 -3.89
N LEU A 581 26.11 17.13 -5.22
CA LEU A 581 27.28 17.38 -6.07
C LEU A 581 27.87 18.81 -5.90
N PRO A 582 27.08 19.90 -5.89
CA PRO A 582 27.61 21.25 -5.65
C PRO A 582 28.20 21.44 -4.24
N ILE A 583 27.66 20.75 -3.24
CA ILE A 583 28.17 20.81 -1.86
C ILE A 583 29.56 20.15 -1.79
N ILE A 584 29.72 18.99 -2.45
CA ILE A 584 31.04 18.34 -2.57
C ILE A 584 32.02 19.25 -3.30
N ALA A 585 31.59 19.89 -4.40
CA ALA A 585 32.43 20.82 -5.13
C ALA A 585 32.90 21.99 -4.24
N SER A 586 32.00 22.57 -3.45
CA SER A 586 32.33 23.62 -2.49
C SER A 586 33.34 23.17 -1.43
N LEU A 587 33.17 21.97 -0.87
CA LEU A 587 34.14 21.38 0.07
C LEU A 587 35.53 21.20 -0.56
N VAL A 588 35.59 20.77 -1.82
CA VAL A 588 36.85 20.65 -2.57
C VAL A 588 37.48 22.02 -2.84
N VAL A 589 36.68 23.04 -3.14
CA VAL A 589 37.16 24.43 -3.29
C VAL A 589 37.77 24.94 -1.99
N VAL A 590 37.13 24.72 -0.84
CA VAL A 590 37.69 25.05 0.48
C VAL A 590 39.03 24.37 0.71
N ALA A 591 39.11 23.07 0.44
CA ALA A 591 40.35 22.30 0.60
C ALA A 591 41.48 22.80 -0.32
N ARG A 592 41.16 23.23 -1.54
CA ARG A 592 42.18 23.76 -2.48
C ARG A 592 42.60 25.19 -2.17
N ILE A 593 41.67 26.06 -1.79
CA ILE A 593 41.95 27.49 -1.57
C ILE A 593 42.49 27.74 -0.15
N VAL A 594 41.83 27.19 0.87
CA VAL A 594 42.13 27.46 2.28
C VAL A 594 43.24 26.56 2.79
N VAL A 595 43.14 25.25 2.55
CA VAL A 595 44.17 24.29 3.00
C VAL A 595 45.37 24.31 2.05
N GLY A 596 45.13 24.32 0.74
CA GLY A 596 46.18 24.29 -0.27
C GLY A 596 46.53 22.90 -0.77
N LEU A 597 45.59 21.95 -0.71
CA LEU A 597 45.82 20.57 -1.17
C LEU A 597 45.93 20.52 -2.70
N GLU A 598 46.96 19.83 -3.19
CA GLU A 598 47.22 19.62 -4.62
C GLU A 598 46.61 18.28 -5.06
N THR A 599 45.50 18.34 -5.80
CA THR A 599 44.74 17.18 -6.30
C THR A 599 44.65 17.17 -7.83
N PHE A 600 44.17 16.08 -8.42
CA PHE A 600 43.87 15.99 -9.87
C PHE A 600 42.67 16.85 -10.27
N GLY A 601 42.91 18.16 -10.34
CA GLY A 601 41.88 19.15 -10.60
C GLY A 601 40.81 19.20 -9.50
N MET A 602 39.70 19.88 -9.82
CA MET A 602 38.52 19.90 -8.94
C MET A 602 37.62 18.68 -9.18
N PHE A 603 37.55 18.19 -10.43
CA PHE A 603 36.68 17.09 -10.83
C PHE A 603 37.05 15.75 -10.20
N GLY A 604 38.34 15.41 -10.13
CA GLY A 604 38.79 14.12 -9.59
C GLY A 604 38.23 13.82 -8.18
N PRO A 605 38.52 14.66 -7.17
CA PRO A 605 38.03 14.44 -5.81
C PRO A 605 36.49 14.44 -5.69
N VAL A 606 35.81 15.34 -6.40
CA VAL A 606 34.34 15.45 -6.37
C VAL A 606 33.70 14.14 -6.82
N ILE A 607 34.20 13.64 -7.95
CA ILE A 607 33.66 12.48 -8.61
C ILE A 607 34.00 11.19 -7.83
N VAL A 608 35.22 11.07 -7.29
CA VAL A 608 35.61 9.94 -6.42
C VAL A 608 34.78 9.93 -5.12
N SER A 609 34.47 11.10 -4.56
CA SER A 609 33.56 11.21 -3.40
C SER A 609 32.16 10.67 -3.72
N LEU A 610 31.61 11.01 -4.88
CA LEU A 610 30.31 10.52 -5.33
C LEU A 610 30.31 8.99 -5.52
N ALA A 611 31.42 8.44 -6.01
CA ALA A 611 31.60 6.99 -6.09
C ALA A 611 31.55 6.35 -4.70
N PHE A 612 32.21 6.93 -3.69
CA PHE A 612 32.15 6.42 -2.31
C PHE A 612 30.76 6.56 -1.68
N ILE A 613 29.98 7.59 -2.02
CA ILE A 613 28.60 7.73 -1.55
C ILE A 613 27.73 6.58 -2.04
N THR A 614 27.89 6.18 -3.30
CA THR A 614 27.06 5.12 -3.93
C THR A 614 27.57 3.69 -3.66
N THR A 615 28.87 3.51 -3.45
CA THR A 615 29.46 2.17 -3.20
C THR A 615 29.76 1.89 -1.72
N GLY A 616 29.70 2.91 -0.87
CA GLY A 616 30.18 2.89 0.50
C GLY A 616 31.71 3.05 0.60
N LEU A 617 32.19 3.57 1.73
CA LEU A 617 33.61 3.91 1.92
C LEU A 617 34.54 2.69 1.85
N GLN A 618 34.22 1.59 2.54
CA GLN A 618 35.10 0.42 2.61
C GLN A 618 35.26 -0.26 1.24
N TRP A 619 34.14 -0.63 0.61
CA TRP A 619 34.14 -1.27 -0.70
C TRP A 619 34.59 -0.31 -1.80
N GLY A 620 34.19 0.96 -1.72
CA GLY A 620 34.66 2.00 -2.61
C GLY A 620 36.18 2.15 -2.57
N LEU A 621 36.79 2.14 -1.38
CA LEU A 621 38.25 2.22 -1.23
C LEU A 621 38.96 0.99 -1.82
N VAL A 622 38.47 -0.21 -1.54
CA VAL A 622 39.03 -1.46 -2.09
C VAL A 622 38.96 -1.45 -3.62
N ILE A 623 37.77 -1.17 -4.17
CA ILE A 623 37.53 -1.04 -5.61
C ILE A 623 38.44 0.04 -6.20
N PHE A 624 38.60 1.17 -5.51
CA PHE A 624 39.42 2.27 -5.96
C PHE A 624 40.88 1.85 -6.14
N VAL A 625 41.46 1.26 -5.09
CA VAL A 625 42.85 0.79 -5.10
C VAL A 625 43.07 -0.29 -6.17
N VAL A 626 42.15 -1.25 -6.29
CA VAL A 626 42.23 -2.34 -7.28
C VAL A 626 42.15 -1.80 -8.70
N ILE A 627 41.18 -0.94 -9.01
CA ILE A 627 40.98 -0.42 -10.38
C ILE A 627 42.11 0.53 -10.78
N VAL A 628 42.51 1.47 -9.91
CA VAL A 628 43.63 2.37 -10.21
C VAL A 628 44.92 1.57 -10.37
N GLY A 629 45.21 0.64 -9.45
CA GLY A 629 46.41 -0.19 -9.50
C GLY A 629 46.47 -1.03 -10.78
N LEU A 630 45.39 -1.74 -11.11
CA LEU A 630 45.30 -2.54 -12.32
C LEU A 630 45.33 -1.65 -13.58
N GLY A 631 44.65 -0.51 -13.58
CA GLY A 631 44.64 0.45 -14.69
C GLY A 631 46.03 1.00 -15.01
N VAL A 632 46.83 1.30 -13.98
CA VAL A 632 48.23 1.72 -14.14
C VAL A 632 49.08 0.59 -14.73
N LEU A 633 48.94 -0.64 -14.23
CA LEU A 633 49.65 -1.82 -14.75
C LEU A 633 49.31 -2.10 -16.22
N LEU A 634 48.02 -2.11 -16.55
CA LEU A 634 47.52 -2.32 -17.90
C LEU A 634 48.03 -1.25 -18.85
N ARG A 635 48.03 0.01 -18.41
CA ARG A 635 48.57 1.12 -19.20
C ARG A 635 50.07 0.97 -19.44
N ALA A 636 50.85 0.58 -18.42
CA ALA A 636 52.28 0.31 -18.58
C ALA A 636 52.53 -0.82 -19.61
N GLY A 637 51.67 -1.83 -19.65
CA GLY A 637 51.66 -2.85 -20.71
C GLY A 637 51.37 -2.27 -22.10
N LEU A 638 50.32 -1.46 -22.23
CA LEU A 638 49.92 -0.82 -23.49
C LEU A 638 50.94 0.20 -24.01
N GLN A 639 51.75 0.81 -23.14
CA GLN A 639 52.83 1.72 -23.55
C GLN A 639 53.87 1.02 -24.43
N ARG A 640 54.08 -0.30 -24.25
CA ARG A 640 54.97 -1.09 -25.13
C ARG A 640 54.47 -1.16 -26.57
N LEU A 641 53.16 -1.02 -26.79
CA LEU A 641 52.51 -1.13 -28.09
C LEU A 641 52.51 0.17 -28.91
N ARG A 642 53.09 1.27 -28.39
CA ARG A 642 53.21 2.59 -29.07
C ARG A 642 51.91 3.08 -29.74
N LEU A 643 50.77 2.85 -29.09
CA LEU A 643 49.44 3.25 -29.60
C LEU A 643 49.21 4.76 -29.48
N GLN A 644 48.40 5.32 -30.39
CA GLN A 644 47.91 6.70 -30.32
C GLN A 644 47.11 6.93 -29.02
N ALA A 645 47.19 8.14 -28.48
CA ALA A 645 46.59 8.48 -27.18
C ALA A 645 45.08 8.19 -27.12
N VAL A 646 44.34 8.55 -28.17
CA VAL A 646 42.88 8.34 -28.24
C VAL A 646 42.52 6.84 -28.24
N SER A 647 43.23 6.03 -29.03
CA SER A 647 43.04 4.57 -29.08
C SER A 647 43.39 3.90 -27.75
N ARG A 648 44.47 4.34 -27.10
CA ARG A 648 44.87 3.84 -25.78
C ARG A 648 43.80 4.08 -24.71
N LEU A 649 43.14 5.24 -24.72
CA LEU A 649 42.07 5.55 -23.76
C LEU A 649 40.84 4.66 -23.97
N ALA A 650 40.45 4.43 -25.23
CA ALA A 650 39.34 3.53 -25.54
C ALA A 650 39.62 2.09 -25.06
N ILE A 651 40.83 1.58 -25.30
CA ILE A 651 41.25 0.24 -24.84
C ILE A 651 41.28 0.16 -23.31
N LEU A 652 41.76 1.22 -22.65
CA LEU A 652 41.79 1.28 -21.19
C LEU A 652 40.38 1.24 -20.60
N ILE A 653 39.44 2.04 -21.13
CA ILE A 653 38.03 2.01 -20.70
C ILE A 653 37.45 0.61 -20.89
N ALA A 654 37.63 0.00 -22.06
CA ALA A 654 37.12 -1.34 -22.35
C ALA A 654 37.67 -2.39 -21.38
N LEU A 655 38.95 -2.32 -21.05
CA LEU A 655 39.60 -3.28 -20.18
C LEU A 655 39.21 -3.10 -18.70
N VAL A 656 39.13 -1.85 -18.23
CA VAL A 656 38.57 -1.54 -16.90
C VAL A 656 37.11 -1.99 -16.80
N SER A 657 36.34 -1.80 -17.86
CA SER A 657 34.95 -2.28 -17.95
C SER A 657 34.87 -3.81 -17.84
N ALA A 658 35.73 -4.53 -18.56
CA ALA A 658 35.78 -5.99 -18.52
C ALA A 658 36.19 -6.51 -17.14
N VAL A 659 37.17 -5.87 -16.49
CA VAL A 659 37.59 -6.22 -15.12
C VAL A 659 36.45 -6.00 -14.14
N MET A 660 35.73 -4.88 -14.25
CA MET A 660 34.62 -4.59 -13.35
C MET A 660 33.44 -5.55 -13.57
N GLY A 661 33.13 -5.87 -14.83
CA GLY A 661 32.16 -6.92 -15.17
C GLY A 661 32.58 -8.27 -14.58
N GLY A 662 33.85 -8.64 -14.69
CA GLY A 662 34.43 -9.83 -14.09
C GLY A 662 34.29 -9.85 -12.56
N LEU A 663 34.61 -8.74 -11.88
CA LEU A 663 34.45 -8.59 -10.43
C LEU A 663 32.98 -8.66 -10.02
N THR A 664 32.06 -8.11 -10.82
CA THR A 664 30.60 -8.18 -10.58
C THR A 664 30.09 -9.63 -10.71
N LEU A 665 30.51 -10.34 -11.77
CA LEU A 665 30.22 -11.76 -11.97
C LEU A 665 30.80 -12.63 -10.85
N LEU A 666 32.04 -12.38 -10.46
CA LEU A 666 32.70 -13.06 -9.33
C LEU A 666 31.97 -12.76 -8.02
N GLY A 667 31.56 -11.51 -7.81
CA GLY A 667 30.72 -11.09 -6.69
C GLY A 667 29.37 -11.80 -6.66
N ALA A 668 28.77 -12.03 -7.82
CA ALA A 668 27.54 -12.80 -7.95
C ALA A 668 27.71 -14.27 -7.57
N VAL A 669 28.81 -14.89 -8.00
CA VAL A 669 29.12 -16.30 -7.67
C VAL A 669 29.48 -16.46 -6.18
N LEU A 670 30.21 -15.49 -5.60
CA LEU A 670 30.61 -15.50 -4.19
C LEU A 670 29.51 -15.01 -3.23
N GLY A 671 28.38 -14.50 -3.75
CA GLY A 671 27.28 -13.98 -2.94
C GLY A 671 27.60 -12.68 -2.19
N ILE A 672 28.60 -11.92 -2.63
CA ILE A 672 29.02 -10.68 -1.96
C ILE A 672 28.14 -9.52 -2.46
N GLY A 673 27.07 -9.21 -1.73
CA GLY A 673 26.06 -8.20 -2.07
C GLY A 673 26.61 -6.83 -2.53
N PRO A 674 27.65 -6.26 -1.91
CA PRO A 674 28.25 -5.00 -2.36
C PRO A 674 28.83 -5.04 -3.78
N LEU A 675 29.35 -6.19 -4.24
CA LEU A 675 29.85 -6.35 -5.61
C LEU A 675 28.71 -6.53 -6.63
N LEU A 676 27.48 -6.87 -6.20
CA LEU A 676 26.32 -7.02 -7.09
C LEU A 676 25.67 -5.67 -7.46
N ASN A 677 25.82 -4.67 -6.60
CA ASN A 677 25.24 -3.33 -6.75
C ASN A 677 26.31 -2.29 -7.18
N ILE A 678 27.31 -2.71 -7.95
CA ILE A 678 28.31 -1.80 -8.50
C ILE A 678 27.63 -0.84 -9.49
N SER A 679 27.70 0.45 -9.20
CA SER A 679 27.20 1.48 -10.10
C SER A 679 28.13 1.66 -11.31
N ILE A 680 27.55 1.93 -12.49
CA ILE A 680 28.28 2.23 -13.73
C ILE A 680 29.12 3.51 -13.57
N PHE A 681 28.68 4.45 -12.72
CA PHE A 681 29.32 5.75 -12.57
C PHE A 681 30.77 5.63 -12.06
N PRO A 682 31.06 5.00 -10.90
CA PRO A 682 32.45 4.74 -10.47
C PRO A 682 33.35 4.17 -11.57
N MET A 683 32.84 3.31 -12.45
CA MET A 683 33.62 2.70 -13.52
C MET A 683 34.13 3.72 -14.55
N VAL A 684 33.25 4.58 -15.05
CA VAL A 684 33.60 5.64 -16.02
C VAL A 684 34.55 6.66 -15.39
N ILE A 685 34.30 6.97 -14.13
CA ILE A 685 35.05 7.92 -13.31
C ILE A 685 36.51 7.49 -13.14
N MET A 686 36.72 6.21 -12.85
CA MET A 686 38.04 5.66 -12.56
C MET A 686 38.95 5.68 -13.79
N SER A 687 38.38 5.58 -14.99
CA SER A 687 39.14 5.80 -16.23
C SER A 687 39.77 7.20 -16.29
N ASN A 688 39.02 8.24 -15.90
CA ASN A 688 39.54 9.61 -15.88
C ASN A 688 40.63 9.77 -14.79
N VAL A 689 40.46 9.12 -13.63
CA VAL A 689 41.51 9.12 -12.59
C VAL A 689 42.79 8.46 -13.10
N ILE A 690 42.70 7.31 -13.78
CA ILE A 690 43.86 6.62 -14.37
C ILE A 690 44.53 7.48 -15.44
N GLU A 691 43.75 8.21 -16.25
CA GLU A 691 44.27 9.12 -17.26
C GLU A 691 45.04 10.29 -16.64
N ASN A 692 44.46 10.98 -15.66
CA ASN A 692 45.10 12.10 -14.95
C ASN A 692 46.35 11.65 -14.19
N PHE A 693 46.29 10.48 -13.55
CA PHE A 693 47.46 9.87 -12.92
C PHE A 693 48.58 9.64 -13.93
N ALA A 694 48.25 9.07 -15.09
CA ALA A 694 49.25 8.75 -16.08
C ALA A 694 49.82 9.98 -16.80
N ALA A 695 49.03 11.03 -16.99
CA ALA A 695 49.52 12.32 -17.47
C ALA A 695 50.50 12.92 -16.45
N SER A 696 50.10 12.98 -15.18
CA SER A 696 50.93 13.46 -14.08
C SER A 696 52.22 12.65 -13.89
N GLN A 697 52.17 11.33 -14.09
CA GLN A 697 53.35 10.47 -14.02
C GLN A 697 54.39 10.81 -15.10
N VAL A 698 53.93 11.18 -16.30
CA VAL A 698 54.80 11.58 -17.41
C VAL A 698 55.38 12.98 -17.20
N GLU A 699 54.58 13.90 -16.65
CA GLU A 699 54.99 15.31 -16.46
C GLU A 699 55.86 15.53 -15.21
N LEU A 700 55.49 14.92 -14.08
CA LEU A 700 56.04 15.23 -12.75
C LEU A 700 56.77 14.03 -12.10
N GLY A 701 56.70 12.85 -12.74
CA GLY A 701 57.29 11.60 -12.24
C GLY A 701 56.36 10.80 -11.31
N THR A 702 56.71 9.53 -11.08
CA THR A 702 55.86 8.56 -10.35
C THR A 702 55.61 8.95 -8.89
N ALA A 703 56.62 9.49 -8.19
CA ALA A 703 56.48 9.86 -6.78
C ALA A 703 55.47 10.98 -6.58
N GLU A 704 55.50 11.98 -7.47
CA GLU A 704 54.61 13.14 -7.40
C GLU A 704 53.19 12.76 -7.82
N ALA A 705 53.03 11.96 -8.88
CA ALA A 705 51.73 11.42 -9.27
C ALA A 705 51.08 10.58 -8.15
N LEU A 706 51.86 9.78 -7.42
CA LEU A 706 51.36 9.02 -6.28
C LEU A 706 50.95 9.94 -5.11
N ARG A 707 51.72 11.00 -4.83
CA ARG A 707 51.37 12.01 -3.82
C ARG A 707 50.05 12.70 -4.14
N MET A 708 49.86 13.12 -5.40
CA MET A 708 48.60 13.74 -5.86
C MET A 708 47.41 12.77 -5.81
N THR A 709 47.64 11.48 -6.10
CA THR A 709 46.60 10.44 -6.00
C THR A 709 46.16 10.24 -4.57
N LEU A 710 47.12 10.13 -3.64
CA LEU A 710 46.84 10.00 -2.21
C LEU A 710 46.15 11.24 -1.66
N ALA A 711 46.55 12.44 -2.07
CA ALA A 711 45.87 13.69 -1.70
C ALA A 711 44.43 13.74 -2.22
N THR A 712 44.20 13.30 -3.47
CA THR A 712 42.88 13.20 -4.09
C THR A 712 42.00 12.20 -3.34
N LEU A 713 42.55 11.02 -3.00
CA LEU A 713 41.86 10.00 -2.24
C LEU A 713 41.52 10.48 -0.83
N PHE A 714 42.48 11.07 -0.11
CA PHE A 714 42.28 11.64 1.22
C PHE A 714 41.18 12.70 1.22
N LEU A 715 41.24 13.64 0.26
CA LEU A 715 40.20 14.67 0.13
C LEU A 715 38.83 14.07 -0.18
N SER A 716 38.78 13.02 -1.01
CA SER A 716 37.50 12.36 -1.35
C SER A 716 36.89 11.64 -0.15
N VAL A 717 37.72 10.98 0.66
CA VAL A 717 37.29 10.35 1.93
C VAL A 717 36.80 11.42 2.90
N ALA A 718 37.50 12.55 3.04
CA ALA A 718 37.05 13.65 3.89
C ALA A 718 35.69 14.22 3.43
N CYS A 719 35.50 14.43 2.13
CA CYS A 719 34.22 14.87 1.57
C CYS A 719 33.12 13.84 1.82
N TYR A 720 33.40 12.55 1.63
CA TYR A 720 32.46 11.48 1.97
C TYR A 720 32.04 11.54 3.44
N LEU A 721 32.98 11.64 4.39
CA LEU A 721 32.67 11.66 5.83
C LEU A 721 31.85 12.88 6.26
N VAL A 722 32.00 14.02 5.58
CA VAL A 722 31.16 15.20 5.81
C VAL A 722 29.75 14.98 5.27
N VAL A 723 29.61 14.37 4.09
CA VAL A 723 28.32 14.10 3.46
C VAL A 723 27.55 12.95 4.12
N ASP A 724 28.26 11.98 4.69
CA ASP A 724 27.69 10.81 5.37
C ASP A 724 27.18 11.13 6.78
N GLN A 725 27.42 12.35 7.30
CA GLN A 725 26.83 12.79 8.56
C GLN A 725 25.29 12.69 8.51
N ALA A 726 24.71 12.09 9.56
CA ALA A 726 23.28 11.88 9.65
C ALA A 726 22.50 13.19 9.46
N GLY A 727 21.54 13.17 8.53
CA GLY A 727 20.63 14.28 8.28
C GLY A 727 21.09 15.31 7.22
N LEU A 728 22.37 15.37 6.81
CA LEU A 728 22.79 16.35 5.79
C LEU A 728 22.03 16.14 4.47
N GLN A 729 21.91 14.89 4.03
CA GLN A 729 21.23 14.59 2.77
C GLN A 729 19.72 14.86 2.83
N SER A 730 19.04 14.48 3.94
CA SER A 730 17.64 14.87 4.18
C SER A 730 17.45 16.38 4.17
N LEU A 731 18.41 17.13 4.73
CA LEU A 731 18.36 18.58 4.78
C LEU A 731 18.49 19.19 3.38
N VAL A 732 19.45 18.70 2.59
CA VAL A 732 19.67 19.18 1.22
C VAL A 732 18.47 18.88 0.32
N LEU A 733 17.87 17.70 0.46
CA LEU A 733 16.65 17.34 -0.27
C LEU A 733 15.45 18.20 0.17
N ALA A 734 15.30 18.46 1.46
CA ALA A 734 14.22 19.29 2.00
C ALA A 734 14.41 20.79 1.70
N PHE A 735 15.64 21.26 1.57
CA PHE A 735 16.04 22.66 1.41
C PHE A 735 17.02 22.81 0.24
N PRO A 736 16.56 22.70 -1.02
CA PRO A 736 17.42 22.93 -2.19
C PRO A 736 17.95 24.37 -2.24
N GLU A 737 17.37 25.31 -1.47
CA GLU A 737 17.87 26.67 -1.29
C GLU A 737 19.31 26.72 -0.75
N ILE A 738 19.77 25.67 -0.07
CA ILE A 738 21.16 25.54 0.39
C ILE A 738 22.14 25.69 -0.77
N LEU A 739 21.75 25.30 -1.99
CA LEU A 739 22.58 25.47 -3.18
C LEU A 739 22.88 26.94 -3.51
N LEU A 740 21.94 27.84 -3.25
CA LEU A 740 22.18 29.27 -3.44
C LEU A 740 23.21 29.79 -2.42
N VAL A 741 23.13 29.27 -1.20
CA VAL A 741 24.10 29.58 -0.13
C VAL A 741 25.48 29.03 -0.49
N THR A 742 25.58 27.80 -1.02
CA THR A 742 26.87 27.24 -1.45
C THR A 742 27.47 28.02 -2.61
N VAL A 743 26.65 28.44 -3.60
CA VAL A 743 27.13 29.29 -4.70
C VAL A 743 27.62 30.65 -4.19
N ALA A 744 26.89 31.27 -3.26
CA ALA A 744 27.32 32.53 -2.64
C ALA A 744 28.63 32.35 -1.85
N PHE A 745 28.75 31.25 -1.11
CA PHE A 745 29.94 30.90 -0.35
C PHE A 745 31.15 30.66 -1.26
N ASP A 746 30.98 29.92 -2.36
CA ASP A 746 32.02 29.71 -3.37
C ASP A 746 32.44 31.02 -4.05
N ALA A 747 31.49 31.93 -4.30
CA ALA A 747 31.80 33.25 -4.84
C ALA A 747 32.62 34.12 -3.87
N VAL A 748 32.39 33.98 -2.56
CA VAL A 748 33.20 34.65 -1.52
C VAL A 748 34.59 34.02 -1.44
N LEU A 749 34.69 32.69 -1.46
CA LEU A 749 35.97 31.97 -1.48
C LEU A 749 36.79 32.26 -2.73
N GLY A 750 36.16 32.44 -3.88
CA GLY A 750 36.83 32.85 -5.11
C GLY A 750 37.49 34.23 -5.02
N LYS A 751 37.04 35.09 -4.09
CA LYS A 751 37.65 36.40 -3.80
C LYS A 751 38.68 36.34 -2.67
N TRP A 752 38.90 35.17 -2.08
CA TRP A 752 39.78 35.03 -0.92
C TRP A 752 41.25 35.19 -1.32
N ARG A 753 41.93 36.15 -0.70
CA ARG A 753 43.35 36.50 -0.93
C ARG A 753 44.27 36.02 0.21
N GLY A 754 43.81 35.09 1.03
CA GLY A 754 44.60 34.54 2.15
C GLY A 754 45.73 33.62 1.68
N VAL A 755 46.78 33.52 2.51
CA VAL A 755 47.88 32.55 2.33
C VAL A 755 47.36 31.15 2.71
N ARG A 756 47.78 30.10 1.98
CA ARG A 756 47.30 28.73 2.22
C ARG A 756 47.79 28.22 3.58
N LEU A 757 46.96 27.48 4.33
CA LEU A 757 47.34 26.90 5.63
C LEU A 757 48.60 26.01 5.55
N LEU A 758 48.74 25.23 4.48
CA LEU A 758 49.92 24.39 4.28
C LEU A 758 51.20 25.20 4.01
N GLU A 759 51.08 26.40 3.43
CA GLU A 759 52.22 27.30 3.28
C GLU A 759 52.66 27.87 4.63
N TYR A 760 51.71 28.17 5.52
CA TYR A 760 52.01 28.61 6.87
C TYR A 760 52.83 27.56 7.65
N VAL A 761 52.45 26.29 7.57
CA VAL A 761 53.20 25.18 8.21
C VAL A 761 54.59 25.00 7.60
N ARG A 762 54.72 25.14 6.26
CA ARG A 762 56.02 25.06 5.58
C ARG A 762 56.94 26.21 5.96
N PHE A 763 56.45 27.44 6.00
CA PHE A 763 57.20 28.63 6.44
C PHE A 763 57.61 28.51 7.91
N PHE A 764 56.72 28.05 8.79
CA PHE A 764 57.03 27.88 10.20
C PHE A 764 58.09 26.81 10.45
N ARG A 765 58.06 25.69 9.69
CA ARG A 765 59.09 24.65 9.77
C ARG A 765 60.44 25.14 9.22
N ALA A 766 60.45 25.97 8.17
CA ALA A 766 61.66 26.59 7.64
C ALA A 766 62.27 27.63 8.61
N VAL A 767 61.44 28.44 9.29
CA VAL A 767 61.90 29.38 10.33
C VAL A 767 62.50 28.64 11.53
N ARG A 768 61.93 27.49 11.91
CA ARG A 768 62.43 26.65 13.01
C ARG A 768 63.76 25.97 12.69
N HIS A 769 64.00 25.57 11.44
CA HIS A 769 65.30 25.07 10.99
C HIS A 769 66.33 26.17 10.73
N GLY A 770 65.90 27.36 10.27
CA GLY A 770 66.77 28.53 10.16
C GLY A 770 67.32 28.96 11.52
N HIS A 771 66.53 28.90 12.60
CA HIS A 771 67.06 29.13 13.95
C HIS A 771 68.05 28.05 14.41
N ALA A 772 67.95 26.81 13.91
CA ALA A 772 68.89 25.74 14.22
C ALA A 772 70.23 25.88 13.47
N GLU A 773 70.21 26.31 12.20
CA GLU A 773 71.44 26.59 11.43
C GLU A 773 72.11 27.89 11.87
N THR A 774 71.35 28.93 12.24
CA THR A 774 71.95 30.17 12.80
C THR A 774 72.55 29.93 14.19
N SER A 775 72.11 28.90 14.92
CA SER A 775 72.75 28.46 16.18
C SER A 775 73.90 27.47 15.98
N ALA A 776 74.10 26.94 14.76
CA ALA A 776 75.19 26.02 14.41
C ALA A 776 76.38 26.72 13.72
N VAL A 777 76.26 28.00 13.36
CA VAL A 777 77.42 28.83 13.00
C VAL A 777 78.13 29.24 14.30
N SER A 778 79.09 28.41 14.69
CA SER A 778 80.08 28.66 15.75
C SER A 778 80.87 29.95 15.48
N PRO A 779 81.20 30.75 16.50
CA PRO A 779 81.92 32.04 16.39
C PRO A 779 83.43 31.91 16.08
N ALA A 780 83.83 30.97 15.20
CA ALA A 780 85.24 30.65 14.99
C ALA A 780 85.88 31.24 13.70
N GLU A 781 85.12 31.75 12.72
CA GLU A 781 85.70 32.25 11.46
C GLU A 781 85.66 33.78 11.27
N ALA A 782 85.07 34.55 12.19
CA ALA A 782 85.06 36.02 12.12
C ALA A 782 86.35 36.69 12.67
N ARG A 783 87.43 35.93 12.87
CA ARG A 783 88.78 36.45 13.16
C ARG A 783 89.83 35.81 12.26
N ARG A 784 89.73 36.03 10.94
CA ARG A 784 90.85 36.12 9.98
C ARG A 784 90.30 36.22 8.54
N SER A 785 90.01 37.45 8.12
CA SER A 785 90.27 38.03 6.78
C SER A 785 89.41 39.27 6.60
#